data_AF-A0A946JDX3-F1
#
_entry.id   AF-A0A946JDX3-F1
#
_cell.length_a   1.000
_cell.length_b   1.000
_cell.length_c   1.000
_cell.angle_alpha   90.00
_cell.angle_beta   90.00
_cell.angle_gamma   90.00
#
_symmetry.space_group_name_H-M   'P 1'
#
loop_
_entity.id
_entity.type
_entity.pdbx_description
1 polymer ?
#
loop_
_entity_poly.entity_id
_entity_poly.type
_entity_poly.pdbx_seq_one_letter_code
_entity_poly.pdbx_strand_id
1 'polypeptide(L)'
;MRKYIFILLFAPFFSFSQTQECATVPTQSQIDYLTQTRSARENWDGPEMIISLPVQHHIVRETNGTGGLDPNDIPIIMGIMNTYYANANISFFDCGTINYIDNSSYYNFNQSQESSVCGANDVTDVINIYYFNSVSSGSSSLCGYAYFPGGSWKNRIIMNNSCALNGSTLTHELGHYLSLYHTHQGSTGSNPELVNGTNCTTSGDQLCDTPADPTLSTSTVNSSCQYTGTSTDPNGQTYVPDPTNIMSYSRKSCRTFLSAGQYNRANYSAINDRGYLNCNTVVYGCTDPNAINYNPLATVDDGSCSYCITTLPYSEDFNNGIGSWTNTGSAGNWILNSAGTPSNNTGPTSGNSGSGNYMYIESSSPNYPSVGPFTLTSECFDLSNSTNPSLSFYYNMYGAAIGTLNVYANSSLIWSLSGNQGQGWNLVQIPLTSVGNTLIIEFEGTTGSSWTSDIAIDDINIIGIQQVNGCTDPNAINYNPNATVDDGSCIYPIVVSVTGNNLSCNGANDGSCSVAVSGGQTPYTYLWNTGQTTSSINNLSAGTYTVTVTDDSGQTQTTSYTITEPSAITIIYSVTNVSFAGGNDGAINITPSGGVTPYLYYWNTNPTQTTQSINNLIAGTYTVWVVDANGCIGTVLITINENISTTCGAITGVNLTDVIHDRATFNWDNMNISSCQVDQIRIRYREVGTNSYSTKTMGVPTGSGCNTSNTSKLVLGLSPSTTYEYDFKIWYCNASAVNWHAGGTFTTLPLCDNVINVVPTPITTTKTQFCWDSVSTYAFVRLQYRENVPGSSFSNIGGMGVFSPILCKEKNGLTPGLSYRVMWRTWCNPSGGPYRSPVWDGPVIWTQPTSVRISDSNEGSLLKVVDILGREVNPNKVIDNITLFYIYSDGSVARRIFFK
;
A
#
# COMPACT_ATOMS: atom_id res chain seq x y z
N MET A 1 10.48 -64.97 -2.47
CA MET A 1 11.66 -64.40 -1.77
C MET A 1 11.20 -63.17 -1.00
N ARG A 2 11.29 -63.23 0.35
CA ARG A 2 11.51 -62.13 1.33
C ARG A 2 10.48 -60.97 1.36
N LYS A 3 9.78 -60.63 2.45
CA LYS A 3 10.00 -60.80 3.90
C LYS A 3 8.64 -60.80 4.64
N TYR A 4 8.41 -61.81 5.48
CA TYR A 4 7.56 -61.75 6.66
C TYR A 4 8.45 -61.31 7.85
N ILE A 5 7.98 -60.41 8.72
CA ILE A 5 8.63 -60.10 10.00
C ILE A 5 7.65 -60.42 11.13
N PHE A 6 8.03 -61.43 11.91
CA PHE A 6 7.54 -61.78 13.24
C PHE A 6 7.92 -60.67 14.24
N ILE A 7 7.01 -60.32 15.15
CA ILE A 7 7.35 -59.66 16.41
C ILE A 7 6.90 -60.59 17.55
N LEU A 8 7.90 -61.21 18.19
CA LEU A 8 7.80 -61.98 19.43
C LEU A 8 8.50 -61.18 20.53
N LEU A 9 7.80 -61.02 21.66
CA LEU A 9 8.29 -61.02 23.05
C LEU A 9 9.64 -60.35 23.36
N PHE A 10 9.60 -59.25 24.13
CA PHE A 10 10.58 -58.98 25.19
C PHE A 10 9.91 -58.26 26.37
N ALA A 11 9.68 -59.01 27.44
CA ALA A 11 9.52 -58.48 28.80
C ALA A 11 10.91 -58.37 29.45
N PRO A 12 11.25 -57.30 30.19
CA PRO A 12 12.45 -57.28 31.00
C PRO A 12 12.17 -57.88 32.39
N PHE A 13 12.93 -58.92 32.73
CA PHE A 13 13.09 -59.44 34.08
C PHE A 13 13.82 -58.42 34.97
N PHE A 14 13.24 -58.07 36.11
CA PHE A 14 13.97 -57.64 37.31
C PHE A 14 13.58 -58.56 38.49
N SER A 15 14.58 -59.00 39.25
CA SER A 15 14.47 -59.95 40.36
C SER A 15 15.11 -59.37 41.62
N PHE A 16 14.43 -59.39 42.78
CA PHE A 16 14.90 -59.55 44.18
C PHE A 16 13.64 -59.49 45.08
N SER A 17 13.13 -60.58 45.68
CA SER A 17 13.49 -61.34 46.91
C SER A 17 12.50 -61.11 48.07
N GLN A 18 11.59 -62.09 48.21
CA GLN A 18 10.83 -62.59 49.39
C GLN A 18 10.51 -61.67 50.59
N THR A 19 9.20 -61.51 50.86
CA THR A 19 8.51 -62.19 51.98
C THR A 19 7.02 -62.45 51.65
N GLN A 20 6.73 -63.71 51.32
CA GLN A 20 5.58 -64.55 51.71
C GLN A 20 4.26 -63.88 52.20
N GLU A 21 3.25 -63.74 51.33
CA GLU A 21 2.04 -64.59 51.27
C GLU A 21 1.08 -64.13 50.13
N CYS A 22 0.60 -65.09 49.34
CA CYS A 22 -0.57 -65.07 48.43
C CYS A 22 -0.45 -64.38 47.05
N ALA A 23 0.17 -65.10 46.09
CA ALA A 23 -0.37 -65.25 44.73
C ALA A 23 0.07 -66.61 44.17
N THR A 24 -0.72 -67.66 44.38
CA THR A 24 -0.58 -68.90 43.60
C THR A 24 -1.29 -68.73 42.28
N VAL A 25 -0.59 -69.02 41.18
CA VAL A 25 -1.16 -69.19 39.83
C VAL A 25 -2.39 -70.12 39.91
N PRO A 26 -3.51 -69.81 39.22
CA PRO A 26 -4.71 -70.62 39.29
C PRO A 26 -4.43 -72.08 38.91
N THR A 27 -4.98 -73.04 39.65
CA THR A 27 -4.86 -74.45 39.30
C THR A 27 -5.63 -74.75 38.00
N GLN A 28 -5.23 -75.79 37.27
CA GLN A 28 -5.92 -76.19 36.03
C GLN A 28 -7.42 -76.43 36.25
N SER A 29 -7.82 -76.90 37.43
CA SER A 29 -9.24 -77.03 37.82
C SER A 29 -9.99 -75.70 37.93
N GLN A 30 -9.32 -74.60 38.28
CA GLN A 30 -9.91 -73.26 38.30
C GLN A 30 -10.05 -72.71 36.87
N ILE A 31 -9.11 -73.04 35.97
CA ILE A 31 -9.19 -72.70 34.54
C ILE A 31 -10.31 -73.51 33.85
N ASP A 32 -10.45 -74.79 34.18
CA ASP A 32 -11.47 -75.67 33.62
C ASP A 32 -12.88 -75.29 34.12
N TYR A 33 -13.00 -74.81 35.37
CA TYR A 33 -14.25 -74.27 35.91
C TYR A 33 -14.63 -72.92 35.26
N LEU A 34 -13.66 -72.03 35.03
CA LEU A 34 -13.85 -70.78 34.25
C LEU A 34 -14.27 -71.07 32.79
N THR A 35 -13.85 -72.21 32.25
CA THR A 35 -14.25 -72.68 30.91
C THR A 35 -15.69 -73.22 30.91
N GLN A 36 -16.16 -73.81 32.01
CA GLN A 36 -17.56 -74.23 32.19
C GLN A 36 -18.53 -73.06 32.37
N THR A 37 -18.11 -71.96 32.99
CA THR A 37 -18.89 -70.70 33.04
C THR A 37 -18.97 -70.01 31.67
N ARG A 38 -18.03 -70.29 30.76
CA ARG A 38 -18.09 -69.84 29.36
C ARG A 38 -19.28 -70.46 28.61
N SER A 39 -19.73 -71.64 29.01
CA SER A 39 -20.91 -72.33 28.45
C SER A 39 -22.23 -71.67 28.85
N ALA A 40 -22.28 -70.95 29.98
CA ALA A 40 -23.44 -70.14 30.35
C ALA A 40 -23.59 -68.87 29.48
N ARG A 41 -22.54 -68.51 28.72
CA ARG A 41 -22.53 -67.40 27.76
C ARG A 41 -23.30 -67.72 26.47
N GLU A 42 -23.54 -68.99 26.16
CA GLU A 42 -24.20 -69.41 24.91
C GLU A 42 -25.73 -69.29 24.93
N ASN A 43 -26.34 -68.90 26.07
CA ASN A 43 -27.80 -68.75 26.22
C ASN A 43 -28.22 -67.34 26.69
N TRP A 44 -27.42 -66.31 26.46
CA TRP A 44 -27.74 -64.94 26.88
C TRP A 44 -28.05 -64.03 25.68
N ASP A 45 -29.31 -63.57 25.61
CA ASP A 45 -29.90 -62.70 24.58
C ASP A 45 -29.94 -61.21 25.02
N GLY A 46 -28.97 -60.79 25.84
CA GLY A 46 -28.84 -59.39 26.28
C GLY A 46 -28.01 -58.54 25.31
N PRO A 47 -28.19 -57.21 25.27
CA PRO A 47 -27.46 -56.34 24.34
C PRO A 47 -25.94 -56.47 24.56
N GLU A 48 -25.19 -56.63 23.47
CA GLU A 48 -23.71 -56.76 23.41
C GLU A 48 -22.95 -55.47 23.81
N MET A 49 -23.51 -54.64 24.70
CA MET A 49 -22.90 -53.38 25.11
C MET A 49 -22.08 -53.55 26.40
N ILE A 50 -20.78 -53.28 26.33
CA ILE A 50 -19.92 -53.18 27.52
C ILE A 50 -20.18 -51.82 28.19
N ILE A 51 -20.64 -51.84 29.44
CA ILE A 51 -20.84 -50.64 30.26
C ILE A 51 -19.49 -50.17 30.78
N SER A 52 -19.02 -49.02 30.29
CA SER A 52 -17.74 -48.43 30.70
C SER A 52 -17.96 -47.38 31.78
N LEU A 53 -17.41 -47.60 32.98
CA LEU A 53 -17.54 -46.70 34.12
C LEU A 53 -16.21 -45.98 34.42
N PRO A 54 -16.19 -44.63 34.46
CA PRO A 54 -14.99 -43.87 34.79
C PRO A 54 -14.67 -43.93 36.28
N VAL A 55 -13.37 -44.03 36.60
CA VAL A 55 -12.85 -44.08 37.97
C VAL A 55 -11.90 -42.90 38.21
N GLN A 56 -12.15 -42.17 39.29
CA GLN A 56 -11.30 -41.11 39.79
C GLN A 56 -10.62 -41.55 41.08
N HIS A 57 -9.29 -41.50 41.10
CA HIS A 57 -8.48 -41.90 42.25
C HIS A 57 -8.09 -40.69 43.10
N HIS A 58 -8.29 -40.78 44.42
CA HIS A 58 -7.92 -39.78 45.41
C HIS A 58 -6.93 -40.38 46.42
N ILE A 59 -5.67 -39.97 46.34
CA ILE A 59 -4.62 -40.44 47.26
C ILE A 59 -4.53 -39.46 48.43
N VAL A 60 -4.93 -39.91 49.62
CA VAL A 60 -4.84 -39.10 50.84
C VAL A 60 -3.50 -39.37 51.54
N ARG A 61 -2.71 -38.32 51.69
CA ARG A 61 -1.39 -38.34 52.31
C ARG A 61 -1.42 -37.57 53.61
N GLU A 62 -0.44 -37.82 54.49
CA GLU A 62 -0.24 -36.98 55.66
C GLU A 62 0.05 -35.52 55.25
N THR A 63 -0.20 -34.55 56.13
CA THR A 63 -0.01 -33.11 55.85
C THR A 63 1.42 -32.71 55.48
N ASN A 64 2.41 -33.58 55.72
CA ASN A 64 3.79 -33.42 55.27
C ASN A 64 4.07 -34.04 53.88
N GLY A 65 3.04 -34.48 53.16
CA GLY A 65 3.12 -35.13 51.85
C GLY A 65 3.63 -36.56 51.89
N THR A 66 3.76 -37.18 53.07
CA THR A 66 4.24 -38.57 53.22
C THR A 66 3.09 -39.57 53.38
N GLY A 67 3.35 -40.83 53.04
CA GLY A 67 2.32 -41.86 53.01
C GLY A 67 1.40 -41.75 51.79
N GLY A 68 0.31 -42.51 51.78
CA GLY A 68 -0.55 -42.66 50.60
C GLY A 68 -0.23 -43.90 49.79
N LEU A 69 -1.15 -44.30 48.93
CA LEU A 69 -0.98 -45.41 47.98
C LEU A 69 0.13 -45.05 46.96
N ASP A 70 0.91 -46.03 46.51
CA ASP A 70 1.84 -45.82 45.39
C ASP A 70 1.02 -45.61 44.10
N PRO A 71 1.19 -44.49 43.38
CA PRO A 71 0.52 -44.25 42.10
C PRO A 71 0.69 -45.37 41.08
N ASN A 72 1.81 -46.11 41.12
CA ASN A 72 2.07 -47.23 40.22
C ASN A 72 1.19 -48.46 40.50
N ASP A 73 0.50 -48.50 41.64
CA ASP A 73 -0.46 -49.55 41.99
C ASP A 73 -1.83 -49.33 41.33
N ILE A 74 -2.12 -48.13 40.84
CA ILE A 74 -3.42 -47.81 40.21
C ILE A 74 -3.72 -48.68 38.99
N PRO A 75 -2.79 -48.88 38.01
CA PRO A 75 -3.03 -49.80 36.91
C PRO A 75 -3.33 -51.23 37.36
N ILE A 76 -2.71 -51.70 38.45
CA ILE A 76 -2.95 -53.03 39.02
C ILE A 76 -4.36 -53.10 39.62
N ILE A 77 -4.75 -52.07 40.36
CA ILE A 77 -6.10 -51.90 40.92
C ILE A 77 -7.16 -51.90 39.81
N MET A 78 -6.93 -51.15 38.74
CA MET A 78 -7.83 -51.10 37.59
C MET A 78 -7.92 -52.46 36.87
N GLY A 79 -6.79 -53.17 36.74
CA GLY A 79 -6.77 -54.53 36.21
C GLY A 79 -7.58 -55.52 37.05
N ILE A 80 -7.49 -55.42 38.38
CA ILE A 80 -8.29 -56.21 39.32
C ILE A 80 -9.79 -55.93 39.10
N MET A 81 -10.22 -54.66 39.12
CA MET A 81 -11.63 -54.30 38.97
C MET A 81 -12.22 -54.82 37.66
N ASN A 82 -11.51 -54.62 36.54
CA ASN A 82 -11.92 -55.10 35.23
C ASN A 82 -12.00 -56.63 35.16
N THR A 83 -11.06 -57.34 35.79
CA THR A 83 -11.04 -58.81 35.76
C THR A 83 -12.27 -59.40 36.45
N TYR A 84 -12.67 -58.86 37.60
CA TYR A 84 -13.75 -59.43 38.41
C TYR A 84 -15.16 -59.11 37.87
N TYR A 85 -15.32 -57.98 37.18
CA TYR A 85 -16.61 -57.52 36.64
C TYR A 85 -16.75 -57.67 35.12
N ALA A 86 -15.75 -58.20 34.42
CA ALA A 86 -15.83 -58.48 32.98
C ALA A 86 -17.06 -59.33 32.61
N ASN A 87 -17.42 -60.31 33.46
CA ASN A 87 -18.58 -61.17 33.26
C ASN A 87 -19.93 -60.45 33.46
N ALA A 88 -19.92 -59.27 34.10
CA ALA A 88 -21.09 -58.39 34.20
C ALA A 88 -21.26 -57.47 32.98
N ASN A 89 -20.39 -57.59 31.97
CA ASN A 89 -20.21 -56.60 30.90
C ASN A 89 -19.95 -55.19 31.45
N ILE A 90 -19.24 -55.07 32.57
CA ILE A 90 -18.81 -53.78 33.11
C ILE A 90 -17.29 -53.69 32.97
N SER A 91 -16.83 -52.62 32.33
CA SER A 91 -15.43 -52.22 32.30
C SER A 91 -15.24 -50.93 33.10
N PHE A 92 -14.05 -50.78 33.65
CA PHE A 92 -13.63 -49.58 34.38
C PHE A 92 -12.43 -48.96 33.67
N PHE A 93 -12.42 -47.64 33.54
CA PHE A 93 -11.28 -46.93 33.00
C PHE A 93 -10.88 -45.78 33.92
N ASP A 94 -9.58 -45.52 33.98
CA ASP A 94 -8.99 -44.46 34.80
C ASP A 94 -9.13 -43.13 34.07
N CYS A 95 -9.61 -42.09 34.77
CA CYS A 95 -9.66 -40.72 34.23
C CYS A 95 -8.27 -40.08 34.08
N GLY A 96 -7.20 -40.75 34.51
CA GLY A 96 -5.79 -40.45 34.19
C GLY A 96 -5.16 -39.34 35.05
N THR A 97 -5.95 -38.62 35.86
CA THR A 97 -5.45 -37.59 36.78
C THR A 97 -5.63 -38.04 38.21
N ILE A 98 -4.54 -38.29 38.95
CA ILE A 98 -4.61 -38.64 40.37
C ILE A 98 -4.80 -37.37 41.20
N ASN A 99 -5.84 -37.33 42.03
CA ASN A 99 -6.05 -36.24 42.97
C ASN A 99 -5.29 -36.52 44.28
N TYR A 100 -4.29 -35.71 44.61
CA TYR A 100 -3.55 -35.83 45.87
C TYR A 100 -4.12 -34.89 46.92
N ILE A 101 -4.49 -35.43 48.07
CA ILE A 101 -5.11 -34.68 49.17
C ILE A 101 -4.21 -34.78 50.40
N ASP A 102 -3.63 -33.66 50.82
CA ASP A 102 -2.79 -33.61 52.03
C ASP A 102 -3.70 -33.35 53.26
N ASN A 103 -3.94 -34.39 54.05
CA ASN A 103 -4.83 -34.37 55.21
C ASN A 103 -4.38 -35.39 56.28
N SER A 104 -5.21 -35.67 57.28
CA SER A 104 -5.02 -36.86 58.11
C SER A 104 -5.13 -38.11 57.22
N SER A 105 -4.06 -38.90 57.11
CA SER A 105 -4.09 -40.17 56.36
C SER A 105 -4.88 -41.28 57.09
N TYR A 106 -5.39 -40.96 58.28
CA TYR A 106 -6.33 -41.76 59.05
C TYR A 106 -7.77 -41.30 58.83
N TYR A 107 -8.62 -42.23 58.42
CA TYR A 107 -10.06 -42.07 58.27
C TYR A 107 -10.80 -42.83 59.38
N ASN A 108 -11.64 -42.12 60.14
CA ASN A 108 -12.61 -42.72 61.05
C ASN A 108 -14.01 -42.33 60.57
N PHE A 109 -14.91 -43.30 60.48
CA PHE A 109 -16.27 -43.06 60.01
C PHE A 109 -17.02 -42.07 60.90
N ASN A 110 -17.05 -40.80 60.50
CA ASN A 110 -17.84 -39.74 61.12
C ASN A 110 -18.25 -38.69 60.07
N GLN A 111 -19.39 -38.05 60.31
CA GLN A 111 -20.00 -37.10 59.38
C GLN A 111 -19.14 -35.85 59.09
N SER A 112 -18.17 -35.54 59.96
CA SER A 112 -17.25 -34.42 59.81
C SER A 112 -16.16 -34.71 58.78
N GLN A 113 -15.52 -35.88 58.79
CA GLN A 113 -14.48 -36.22 57.82
C GLN A 113 -15.06 -36.51 56.42
N GLU A 114 -16.28 -37.06 56.36
CA GLU A 114 -17.00 -37.30 55.09
C GLU A 114 -17.31 -36.02 54.30
N SER A 115 -17.61 -34.93 55.00
CA SER A 115 -17.93 -33.64 54.38
C SER A 115 -16.68 -32.81 54.08
N SER A 116 -15.68 -32.82 54.97
CA SER A 116 -14.50 -31.94 54.87
C SER A 116 -13.35 -32.47 54.02
N VAL A 117 -13.24 -33.80 53.83
CA VAL A 117 -12.13 -34.42 53.09
C VAL A 117 -12.62 -35.05 51.81
N CYS A 118 -13.57 -35.98 51.91
CA CYS A 118 -14.06 -36.69 50.74
C CYS A 118 -15.03 -35.81 49.92
N GLY A 119 -16.16 -35.38 50.50
CA GLY A 119 -17.18 -34.64 49.74
C GLY A 119 -16.72 -33.31 49.12
N ALA A 120 -15.69 -32.67 49.68
CA ALA A 120 -15.11 -31.46 49.11
C ALA A 120 -14.29 -31.71 47.84
N ASN A 121 -13.85 -32.95 47.59
CA ASN A 121 -12.95 -33.32 46.50
C ASN A 121 -13.59 -34.29 45.50
N ASP A 122 -14.86 -34.65 45.67
CA ASP A 122 -15.57 -35.52 44.74
C ASP A 122 -15.63 -34.92 43.35
N VAL A 123 -15.33 -35.75 42.36
CA VAL A 123 -15.59 -35.47 40.95
C VAL A 123 -16.98 -35.97 40.62
N THR A 124 -17.75 -35.16 39.89
CA THR A 124 -19.09 -35.52 39.42
C THR A 124 -19.00 -36.56 38.31
N ASP A 125 -20.03 -37.38 38.19
CA ASP A 125 -20.17 -38.33 37.08
C ASP A 125 -19.02 -39.33 36.95
N VAL A 126 -18.43 -39.75 38.08
CA VAL A 126 -17.39 -40.79 38.17
C VAL A 126 -17.51 -41.63 39.45
N ILE A 127 -16.80 -42.76 39.50
CA ILE A 127 -16.58 -43.52 40.74
C ILE A 127 -15.38 -42.90 41.47
N ASN A 128 -15.63 -42.23 42.60
CA ASN A 128 -14.55 -41.67 43.43
C ASN A 128 -14.00 -42.75 44.37
N ILE A 129 -12.70 -43.07 44.28
CA ILE A 129 -12.03 -44.01 45.19
C ILE A 129 -10.98 -43.27 46.00
N TYR A 130 -11.17 -43.25 47.32
CA TYR A 130 -10.25 -42.63 48.28
C TYR A 130 -9.34 -43.66 48.94
N TYR A 131 -8.05 -43.36 48.99
CA TYR A 131 -7.01 -44.23 49.55
C TYR A 131 -6.40 -43.59 50.81
N PHE A 132 -6.62 -44.22 51.96
CA PHE A 132 -6.11 -43.80 53.27
C PHE A 132 -5.14 -44.84 53.85
N ASN A 133 -4.15 -44.41 54.64
CA ASN A 133 -3.24 -45.34 55.31
C ASN A 133 -3.94 -46.20 56.38
N SER A 134 -5.01 -45.69 56.98
CA SER A 134 -5.82 -46.42 57.95
C SER A 134 -7.28 -46.02 57.87
N VAL A 135 -8.18 -47.00 57.88
CA VAL A 135 -9.64 -46.84 57.84
C VAL A 135 -10.23 -47.54 59.06
N SER A 136 -11.14 -46.90 59.78
CA SER A 136 -11.78 -47.47 60.97
C SER A 136 -13.22 -47.01 61.16
N SER A 137 -14.02 -47.81 61.87
CA SER A 137 -15.35 -47.45 62.37
C SER A 137 -15.38 -47.70 63.88
N GLY A 138 -15.43 -46.62 64.67
CA GLY A 138 -15.28 -46.71 66.12
C GLY A 138 -13.91 -47.26 66.52
N SER A 139 -13.89 -48.39 67.23
CA SER A 139 -12.66 -49.10 67.64
C SER A 139 -12.19 -50.17 66.65
N SER A 140 -12.92 -50.41 65.56
CA SER A 140 -12.66 -51.51 64.62
C SER A 140 -11.92 -51.01 63.39
N SER A 141 -10.80 -51.66 63.05
CA SER A 141 -10.07 -51.40 61.79
C SER A 141 -10.80 -52.05 60.62
N LEU A 142 -10.97 -51.28 59.54
CA LEU A 142 -11.61 -51.71 58.30
C LEU A 142 -10.60 -51.68 57.14
N CYS A 143 -10.89 -52.45 56.10
CA CYS A 143 -10.11 -52.43 54.87
C CYS A 143 -10.75 -51.60 53.75
N GLY A 144 -12.05 -51.39 53.83
CA GLY A 144 -12.78 -50.56 52.89
C GLY A 144 -14.19 -50.29 53.37
N TYR A 145 -14.87 -49.41 52.64
CA TYR A 145 -16.28 -49.07 52.80
C TYR A 145 -16.81 -48.46 51.50
N ALA A 146 -18.05 -48.75 51.13
CA ALA A 146 -18.72 -48.12 49.99
C ALA A 146 -20.15 -47.68 50.32
N TYR A 147 -20.59 -46.65 49.61
CA TYR A 147 -21.96 -46.14 49.70
C TYR A 147 -22.86 -46.76 48.63
N PHE A 148 -23.97 -47.37 49.09
CA PHE A 148 -25.02 -47.88 48.21
C PHE A 148 -25.65 -46.75 47.38
N PRO A 149 -26.17 -47.06 46.17
CA PRO A 149 -26.91 -46.10 45.37
C PRO A 149 -28.11 -45.51 46.14
N GLY A 150 -28.43 -44.23 45.91
CA GLY A 150 -29.63 -43.60 46.48
C GLY A 150 -29.45 -42.77 47.76
N GLY A 151 -28.33 -42.84 48.48
CA GLY A 151 -28.07 -42.08 49.72
C GLY A 151 -27.83 -40.56 49.56
N SER A 152 -27.65 -39.78 50.64
CA SER A 152 -27.36 -38.33 50.53
C SER A 152 -25.91 -38.01 50.14
N TRP A 153 -25.00 -38.98 50.27
CA TRP A 153 -23.56 -38.88 50.04
C TRP A 153 -23.14 -39.80 48.88
N LYS A 154 -23.83 -39.68 47.75
CA LYS A 154 -23.69 -40.63 46.64
C LYS A 154 -22.30 -40.49 46.01
N ASN A 155 -21.64 -41.63 45.76
CA ASN A 155 -20.59 -41.83 44.74
C ASN A 155 -19.14 -41.98 45.23
N ARG A 156 -18.89 -42.67 46.37
CA ARG A 156 -17.51 -42.98 46.76
C ARG A 156 -17.28 -44.36 47.37
N ILE A 157 -16.04 -44.82 47.21
CA ILE A 157 -15.44 -45.98 47.86
C ILE A 157 -14.25 -45.48 48.67
N ILE A 158 -14.12 -45.94 49.91
CA ILE A 158 -13.02 -45.61 50.80
C ILE A 158 -12.22 -46.87 51.04
N MET A 159 -10.91 -46.82 50.83
CA MET A 159 -10.01 -47.95 50.89
C MET A 159 -8.83 -47.68 51.81
N ASN A 160 -8.45 -48.70 52.58
CA ASN A 160 -7.16 -48.74 53.24
C ASN A 160 -6.08 -49.13 52.20
N ASN A 161 -4.99 -48.37 52.12
CA ASN A 161 -3.88 -48.59 51.18
C ASN A 161 -3.37 -50.04 51.21
N SER A 162 -3.24 -50.62 52.41
CA SER A 162 -2.77 -52.00 52.60
C SER A 162 -3.74 -53.07 52.07
N CYS A 163 -5.00 -52.71 51.81
CA CYS A 163 -6.03 -53.61 51.34
C CYS A 163 -6.43 -53.35 49.88
N ALA A 164 -6.01 -52.23 49.28
CA ALA A 164 -6.41 -51.83 47.93
C ALA A 164 -5.91 -52.80 46.84
N LEU A 165 -4.70 -53.34 47.00
CA LEU A 165 -4.12 -54.36 46.13
C LEU A 165 -4.67 -55.77 46.37
N ASN A 166 -5.44 -55.98 47.44
CA ASN A 166 -6.09 -57.26 47.70
C ASN A 166 -7.32 -57.37 46.81
N GLY A 167 -7.21 -58.14 45.73
CA GLY A 167 -8.20 -58.16 44.66
C GLY A 167 -9.64 -58.46 45.06
N SER A 168 -9.89 -59.08 46.22
CA SER A 168 -11.23 -59.32 46.74
C SER A 168 -11.83 -58.18 47.56
N THR A 169 -10.99 -57.30 48.13
CA THR A 169 -11.47 -56.28 49.07
C THR A 169 -12.06 -55.11 48.31
N LEU A 170 -11.32 -54.56 47.35
CA LEU A 170 -11.84 -53.48 46.53
C LEU A 170 -13.06 -53.92 45.72
N THR A 171 -13.04 -55.14 45.16
CA THR A 171 -14.14 -55.68 44.38
C THR A 171 -15.38 -55.94 45.23
N HIS A 172 -15.22 -56.29 46.51
CA HIS A 172 -16.32 -56.37 47.47
C HIS A 172 -16.97 -55.01 47.71
N GLU A 173 -16.19 -53.97 48.00
CA GLU A 173 -16.72 -52.61 48.18
C GLU A 173 -17.36 -52.07 46.89
N LEU A 174 -16.76 -52.37 45.74
CA LEU A 174 -17.33 -52.06 44.43
C LEU A 174 -18.67 -52.77 44.19
N GLY A 175 -18.86 -53.96 44.76
CA GLY A 175 -20.13 -54.67 44.77
C GLY A 175 -21.21 -53.87 45.49
N HIS A 176 -20.94 -53.37 46.70
CA HIS A 176 -21.87 -52.49 47.41
C HIS A 176 -22.17 -51.20 46.66
N TYR A 177 -21.15 -50.62 46.02
CA TYR A 177 -21.32 -49.47 45.15
C TYR A 177 -22.31 -49.74 44.00
N LEU A 178 -22.33 -50.98 43.49
CA LEU A 178 -23.19 -51.49 42.42
C LEU A 178 -24.42 -52.27 42.94
N SER A 179 -24.95 -51.87 44.11
CA SER A 179 -26.17 -52.44 44.70
C SER A 179 -26.11 -53.92 45.09
N LEU A 180 -24.93 -54.51 45.25
CA LEU A 180 -24.81 -55.86 45.79
C LEU A 180 -24.81 -55.82 47.33
N TYR A 181 -25.56 -56.74 47.92
CA TYR A 181 -25.62 -56.90 49.37
C TYR A 181 -24.68 -58.02 49.79
N HIS A 182 -24.31 -58.01 51.07
CA HIS A 182 -23.62 -59.15 51.66
C HIS A 182 -24.45 -60.43 51.49
N THR A 183 -23.79 -61.55 51.21
CA THR A 183 -24.43 -62.88 51.12
C THR A 183 -25.04 -63.35 52.44
N HIS A 184 -24.65 -62.71 53.54
CA HIS A 184 -25.24 -62.86 54.86
C HIS A 184 -25.97 -61.56 55.21
N GLN A 185 -27.21 -61.63 55.72
CA GLN A 185 -27.94 -60.41 56.08
C GLN A 185 -27.17 -59.59 57.12
N GLY A 186 -27.04 -58.29 56.87
CA GLY A 186 -26.65 -57.33 57.88
C GLY A 186 -27.72 -57.26 58.98
N SER A 187 -27.31 -57.61 60.20
CA SER A 187 -27.87 -57.20 61.51
C SER A 187 -28.78 -58.14 62.31
N THR A 188 -29.36 -59.23 61.80
CA THR A 188 -30.05 -60.22 62.67
C THR A 188 -30.03 -61.60 62.02
N GLY A 189 -29.14 -62.49 62.50
CA GLY A 189 -28.91 -63.84 61.95
C GLY A 189 -30.09 -64.81 62.10
N SER A 190 -31.20 -64.55 61.39
CA SER A 190 -32.40 -65.39 61.41
C SER A 190 -33.16 -65.33 60.08
N ASN A 191 -32.56 -65.87 59.01
CA ASN A 191 -33.19 -66.75 58.02
C ASN A 191 -32.30 -66.87 56.77
N PRO A 192 -31.71 -68.04 56.48
CA PRO A 192 -31.08 -68.27 55.18
C PRO A 192 -32.09 -68.29 54.00
N GLU A 193 -31.75 -67.80 52.82
CA GLU A 193 -32.55 -67.93 51.58
C GLU A 193 -32.55 -69.37 51.01
N LEU A 194 -33.67 -69.73 50.37
CA LEU A 194 -33.95 -71.05 49.80
C LEU A 194 -33.42 -71.20 48.38
N VAL A 195 -32.72 -72.30 48.10
CA VAL A 195 -32.43 -72.75 46.73
C VAL A 195 -33.32 -73.94 46.39
N ASN A 196 -34.56 -73.68 45.95
CA ASN A 196 -35.28 -74.64 45.12
C ASN A 196 -36.22 -73.94 44.13
N GLY A 197 -35.63 -73.43 43.05
CA GLY A 197 -36.22 -73.30 41.71
C GLY A 197 -37.50 -72.48 41.49
N THR A 198 -38.22 -72.00 42.51
CA THR A 198 -39.49 -71.29 42.27
C THR A 198 -39.98 -70.34 43.37
N ASN A 199 -39.37 -70.28 44.57
CA ASN A 199 -39.80 -69.37 45.64
C ASN A 199 -38.60 -68.77 46.41
N CYS A 200 -38.08 -67.64 45.93
CA CYS A 200 -37.09 -66.84 46.67
C CYS A 200 -37.83 -65.83 47.56
N THR A 201 -37.62 -65.89 48.87
CA THR A 201 -38.17 -64.91 49.82
C THR A 201 -37.25 -63.69 49.89
N THR A 202 -37.80 -62.49 49.73
CA THR A 202 -37.12 -61.20 49.52
C THR A 202 -36.35 -60.62 50.74
N SER A 203 -35.93 -61.44 51.68
CA SER A 203 -35.37 -61.00 52.95
C SER A 203 -33.83 -60.99 53.03
N GLY A 204 -33.09 -61.70 52.16
CA GLY A 204 -31.63 -61.80 52.18
C GLY A 204 -30.89 -60.83 51.25
N ASP A 205 -29.96 -61.33 50.43
CA ASP A 205 -29.25 -60.50 49.45
C ASP A 205 -30.12 -60.18 48.21
N GLN A 206 -31.35 -60.69 48.21
CA GLN A 206 -32.40 -60.50 47.21
C GLN A 206 -32.08 -61.15 45.86
N LEU A 207 -31.18 -62.14 45.84
CA LEU A 207 -30.83 -62.92 44.65
C LEU A 207 -31.08 -64.41 44.90
N CYS A 208 -31.58 -65.09 43.86
CA CYS A 208 -31.99 -66.49 43.97
C CYS A 208 -30.85 -67.50 43.75
N ASP A 209 -29.73 -67.04 43.20
CA ASP A 209 -28.61 -67.87 42.76
C ASP A 209 -27.37 -67.73 43.65
N THR A 210 -27.53 -67.05 44.78
CA THR A 210 -26.57 -66.91 45.87
C THR A 210 -27.01 -67.78 47.04
N PRO A 211 -26.29 -68.87 47.34
CA PRO A 211 -26.59 -69.67 48.51
C PRO A 211 -26.44 -68.81 49.77
N ALA A 212 -27.45 -68.84 50.62
CA ALA A 212 -27.49 -68.02 51.82
C ALA A 212 -26.32 -68.29 52.77
N ASP A 213 -25.72 -67.26 53.34
CA ASP A 213 -24.47 -67.41 54.09
C ASP A 213 -24.66 -67.12 55.60
N PRO A 214 -24.36 -68.04 56.54
CA PRO A 214 -24.23 -67.70 57.95
C PRO A 214 -22.85 -67.06 58.20
N THR A 215 -22.79 -65.73 58.32
CA THR A 215 -21.59 -64.91 58.67
C THR A 215 -20.27 -65.70 58.72
N LEU A 216 -19.71 -66.05 57.56
CA LEU A 216 -18.41 -66.71 57.48
C LEU A 216 -17.32 -65.78 58.00
N SER A 217 -16.31 -66.35 58.66
CA SER A 217 -15.16 -65.60 59.15
C SER A 217 -13.87 -66.41 58.98
N THR A 218 -12.73 -65.81 59.29
CA THR A 218 -11.41 -66.44 59.17
C THR A 218 -11.23 -67.70 60.05
N SER A 219 -12.13 -67.91 61.02
CA SER A 219 -12.16 -69.07 61.91
C SER A 219 -13.02 -70.23 61.40
N THR A 220 -13.93 -69.99 60.44
CA THR A 220 -14.85 -71.01 59.90
C THR A 220 -14.50 -71.50 58.50
N VAL A 221 -13.61 -70.78 57.79
CA VAL A 221 -13.07 -71.15 56.47
C VAL A 221 -11.57 -71.40 56.61
N ASN A 222 -11.10 -72.57 56.18
CA ASN A 222 -9.69 -72.96 56.28
C ASN A 222 -8.82 -72.24 55.22
N SER A 223 -7.50 -72.40 55.30
CA SER A 223 -6.54 -71.82 54.33
C SER A 223 -6.67 -72.38 52.92
N SER A 224 -7.40 -73.48 52.73
CA SER A 224 -7.72 -74.08 51.43
C SER A 224 -9.06 -73.61 50.88
N CYS A 225 -9.66 -72.56 51.46
CA CYS A 225 -10.93 -71.97 51.02
C CYS A 225 -12.11 -72.94 51.07
N GLN A 226 -12.08 -73.84 52.05
CA GLN A 226 -13.16 -74.78 52.31
C GLN A 226 -13.83 -74.44 53.64
N TYR A 227 -15.16 -74.44 53.63
CA TYR A 227 -15.98 -74.40 54.83
C TYR A 227 -16.10 -75.81 55.39
N THR A 228 -15.73 -76.00 56.66
CA THR A 228 -15.69 -77.33 57.29
C THR A 228 -16.97 -77.69 58.07
N GLY A 229 -18.05 -76.93 57.89
CA GLY A 229 -19.35 -77.16 58.54
C GLY A 229 -20.49 -77.34 57.54
N THR A 230 -21.71 -77.41 58.06
CA THR A 230 -22.95 -77.37 57.27
C THR A 230 -23.88 -76.30 57.85
N SER A 231 -24.57 -75.57 56.99
CA SER A 231 -25.64 -74.64 57.38
C SER A 231 -26.99 -75.27 57.09
N THR A 232 -28.05 -74.75 57.71
CA THR A 232 -29.41 -75.23 57.51
C THR A 232 -30.32 -74.06 57.20
N ASP A 233 -31.04 -74.13 56.08
CA ASP A 233 -32.00 -73.09 55.69
C ASP A 233 -33.26 -73.09 56.60
N PRO A 234 -34.15 -72.08 56.50
CA PRO A 234 -35.37 -71.99 57.32
C PRO A 234 -36.35 -73.14 57.11
N ASN A 235 -36.19 -73.91 56.02
CA ASN A 235 -36.98 -75.11 55.72
C ASN A 235 -36.31 -76.40 56.20
N GLY A 236 -35.15 -76.31 56.87
CA GLY A 236 -34.45 -77.47 57.43
C GLY A 236 -33.52 -78.18 56.44
N GLN A 237 -33.30 -77.66 55.22
CA GLN A 237 -32.34 -78.28 54.29
C GLN A 237 -30.91 -77.90 54.63
N THR A 238 -30.05 -78.93 54.65
CA THR A 238 -28.63 -78.77 54.93
C THR A 238 -27.88 -78.44 53.65
N TYR A 239 -27.09 -77.38 53.66
CA TYR A 239 -26.25 -76.96 52.54
C TYR A 239 -24.86 -76.53 53.03
N VAL A 240 -23.91 -76.44 52.09
CA VAL A 240 -22.55 -75.95 52.35
C VAL A 240 -22.47 -74.53 51.79
N PRO A 241 -22.31 -73.50 52.65
CA PRO A 241 -22.05 -72.13 52.21
C PRO A 241 -20.84 -72.06 51.29
N ASP A 242 -20.93 -71.23 50.25
CA ASP A 242 -19.82 -71.00 49.34
C ASP A 242 -18.94 -69.85 49.86
N PRO A 243 -17.73 -70.14 50.38
CA PRO A 243 -16.84 -69.11 50.92
C PRO A 243 -16.16 -68.29 49.82
N THR A 244 -16.39 -68.59 48.53
CA THR A 244 -15.64 -67.97 47.43
C THR A 244 -16.38 -66.83 46.75
N ASN A 245 -17.62 -66.55 47.16
CA ASN A 245 -18.35 -65.37 46.71
C ASN A 245 -17.69 -64.09 47.23
N ILE A 246 -17.50 -63.11 46.35
CA ILE A 246 -16.89 -61.82 46.68
C ILE A 246 -17.65 -61.08 47.78
N MET A 247 -18.98 -61.19 47.82
CA MET A 247 -19.83 -60.49 48.79
C MET A 247 -19.93 -61.21 50.16
N SER A 248 -19.12 -62.25 50.40
CA SER A 248 -19.00 -62.92 51.70
C SER A 248 -17.93 -62.29 52.61
N TYR A 249 -18.02 -62.52 53.92
CA TYR A 249 -16.98 -62.20 54.92
C TYR A 249 -15.97 -63.32 55.19
N SER A 250 -15.91 -64.32 54.30
CA SER A 250 -14.86 -65.34 54.29
C SER A 250 -13.45 -64.74 54.17
N ARG A 251 -12.42 -65.59 54.25
CA ARG A 251 -11.02 -65.16 54.07
C ARG A 251 -10.86 -64.44 52.73
N LYS A 252 -10.26 -63.25 52.74
CA LYS A 252 -10.02 -62.43 51.54
C LYS A 252 -9.33 -63.17 50.40
N SER A 253 -8.40 -64.08 50.72
CA SER A 253 -7.70 -64.92 49.74
C SER A 253 -8.58 -65.93 49.01
N CYS A 254 -9.80 -66.17 49.50
CA CYS A 254 -10.70 -67.21 49.00
C CYS A 254 -11.80 -66.67 48.09
N ARG A 255 -12.00 -65.36 48.07
CA ARG A 255 -13.09 -64.70 47.36
C ARG A 255 -12.70 -64.46 45.91
N THR A 256 -13.37 -65.13 44.98
CA THR A 256 -12.93 -65.22 43.58
C THR A 256 -14.03 -65.01 42.54
N PHE A 257 -15.33 -65.02 42.90
CA PHE A 257 -16.39 -64.89 41.90
C PHE A 257 -17.68 -64.18 42.39
N LEU A 258 -18.54 -63.76 41.44
CA LEU A 258 -19.93 -63.31 41.65
C LEU A 258 -20.89 -64.20 40.87
N SER A 259 -22.11 -64.42 41.37
CA SER A 259 -23.15 -65.20 40.69
C SER A 259 -23.70 -64.47 39.45
N ALA A 260 -24.45 -65.17 38.60
CA ALA A 260 -25.06 -64.58 37.41
C ALA A 260 -26.11 -63.51 37.78
N GLY A 261 -26.88 -63.74 38.84
CA GLY A 261 -27.81 -62.79 39.43
C GLY A 261 -27.10 -61.56 40.00
N GLN A 262 -25.94 -61.75 40.63
CA GLN A 262 -25.11 -60.63 41.10
C GLN A 262 -24.54 -59.82 39.92
N TYR A 263 -24.10 -60.47 38.85
CA TYR A 263 -23.66 -59.78 37.63
C TYR A 263 -24.79 -58.98 36.98
N ASN A 264 -25.98 -59.57 36.83
CA ASN A 264 -27.16 -58.88 36.29
C ASN A 264 -27.58 -57.68 37.15
N ARG A 265 -27.55 -57.82 38.48
CA ARG A 265 -27.88 -56.74 39.40
C ARG A 265 -26.86 -55.60 39.34
N ALA A 266 -25.58 -55.92 39.27
CA ALA A 266 -24.52 -54.93 39.13
C ALA A 266 -24.64 -54.18 37.80
N ASN A 267 -24.91 -54.89 36.70
CA ASN A 267 -25.16 -54.32 35.37
C ASN A 267 -26.39 -53.39 35.38
N TYR A 268 -27.51 -53.85 35.94
CA TYR A 268 -28.72 -53.05 36.06
C TYR A 268 -28.49 -51.78 36.89
N SER A 269 -27.75 -51.87 37.99
CA SER A 269 -27.44 -50.72 38.84
C SER A 269 -26.51 -49.73 38.13
N ALA A 270 -25.53 -50.22 37.36
CA ALA A 270 -24.67 -49.37 36.54
C ALA A 270 -25.45 -48.57 35.48
N ILE A 271 -26.49 -49.15 34.87
CA ILE A 271 -27.33 -48.46 33.88
C ILE A 271 -28.34 -47.51 34.53
N ASN A 272 -29.13 -48.01 35.49
CA ASN A 272 -30.36 -47.36 35.93
C ASN A 272 -30.20 -46.50 37.18
N ASP A 273 -29.30 -46.88 38.10
CA ASP A 273 -29.14 -46.16 39.37
C ASP A 273 -28.06 -45.08 39.30
N ARG A 274 -27.16 -45.16 38.31
CA ARG A 274 -25.95 -44.31 38.24
C ARG A 274 -25.89 -43.39 37.03
N GLY A 275 -26.69 -43.61 35.98
CA GLY A 275 -26.69 -42.77 34.77
C GLY A 275 -25.33 -42.80 34.05
N TYR A 276 -25.27 -42.33 32.81
CA TYR A 276 -24.01 -42.26 32.06
C TYR A 276 -23.01 -41.33 32.75
N LEU A 277 -22.10 -41.94 33.54
CA LEU A 277 -20.99 -41.30 34.21
C LEU A 277 -19.93 -40.95 33.15
N ASN A 278 -19.68 -39.66 32.89
CA ASN A 278 -18.75 -39.19 31.87
C ASN A 278 -17.49 -38.58 32.51
N CYS A 279 -16.34 -39.25 32.32
CA CYS A 279 -15.05 -38.55 32.24
C CYS A 279 -14.78 -38.22 30.78
N ASN A 280 -14.36 -36.99 30.50
CA ASN A 280 -13.79 -36.64 29.19
C ASN A 280 -12.60 -37.54 28.89
N THR A 281 -12.77 -38.65 28.14
CA THR A 281 -11.73 -39.29 27.30
C THR A 281 -12.27 -40.46 26.46
N VAL A 282 -11.40 -40.91 25.56
CA VAL A 282 -11.65 -41.42 24.22
C VAL A 282 -12.26 -42.83 24.13
N VAL A 283 -13.31 -42.97 23.31
CA VAL A 283 -13.90 -44.26 22.90
C VAL A 283 -13.27 -44.71 21.58
N TYR A 284 -12.82 -45.96 21.51
CA TYR A 284 -12.30 -46.59 20.31
C TYR A 284 -13.42 -47.33 19.56
N GLY A 285 -13.44 -47.22 18.25
CA GLY A 285 -14.39 -47.88 17.36
C GLY A 285 -14.43 -47.14 16.04
N CYS A 286 -15.12 -47.66 15.03
CA CYS A 286 -15.23 -46.94 13.78
C CYS A 286 -15.86 -45.56 13.98
N THR A 287 -15.07 -44.50 13.79
CA THR A 287 -15.51 -43.11 13.93
C THR A 287 -16.10 -42.54 12.65
N ASP A 288 -16.07 -43.29 11.54
CA ASP A 288 -16.59 -42.83 10.26
C ASP A 288 -18.11 -43.07 10.18
N PRO A 289 -18.95 -42.01 10.12
CA PRO A 289 -20.41 -42.13 10.01
C PRO A 289 -20.90 -42.90 8.78
N ASN A 290 -20.03 -43.11 7.79
CA ASN A 290 -20.33 -43.80 6.55
C ASN A 290 -20.03 -45.31 6.60
N ALA A 291 -19.44 -45.80 7.69
CA ALA A 291 -19.20 -47.23 7.86
C ALA A 291 -20.44 -47.95 8.43
N ILE A 292 -20.61 -49.21 8.04
CA ILE A 292 -21.68 -50.12 8.50
C ILE A 292 -21.64 -50.30 10.02
N ASN A 293 -20.45 -50.25 10.61
CA ASN A 293 -20.20 -50.39 12.04
C ASN A 293 -19.79 -49.07 12.72
N TYR A 294 -20.26 -47.93 12.19
CA TYR A 294 -20.07 -46.63 12.83
C TYR A 294 -20.54 -46.65 14.29
N ASN A 295 -19.66 -46.21 15.19
CA ASN A 295 -19.96 -46.03 16.59
C ASN A 295 -20.05 -44.52 16.89
N PRO A 296 -21.25 -43.94 17.09
CA PRO A 296 -21.42 -42.52 17.36
C PRO A 296 -20.84 -42.05 18.69
N LEU A 297 -20.42 -43.00 19.53
CA LEU A 297 -19.73 -42.72 20.79
C LEU A 297 -18.21 -42.77 20.64
N ALA A 298 -17.68 -43.31 19.53
CA ALA A 298 -16.25 -43.38 19.25
C ALA A 298 -15.65 -41.99 18.98
N THR A 299 -14.51 -41.72 19.59
CA THR A 299 -13.73 -40.49 19.42
C THR A 299 -12.35 -40.76 18.82
N VAL A 300 -11.91 -42.02 18.72
CA VAL A 300 -10.71 -42.44 18.00
C VAL A 300 -10.99 -43.70 17.18
N ASP A 301 -10.61 -43.68 15.91
CA ASP A 301 -10.75 -44.81 14.99
C ASP A 301 -9.79 -45.94 15.37
N ASP A 302 -10.30 -47.16 15.48
CA ASP A 302 -9.52 -48.38 15.74
C ASP A 302 -9.23 -49.20 14.46
N GLY A 303 -9.64 -48.67 13.30
CA GLY A 303 -9.48 -49.33 12.00
C GLY A 303 -10.50 -50.44 11.76
N SER A 304 -11.56 -50.54 12.58
CA SER A 304 -12.63 -51.51 12.39
C SER A 304 -13.59 -51.13 11.26
N CYS A 305 -13.53 -49.91 10.72
CA CYS A 305 -14.51 -49.39 9.76
C CYS A 305 -14.72 -50.33 8.57
N SER A 306 -15.94 -50.85 8.45
CA SER A 306 -16.41 -51.70 7.37
C SER A 306 -17.39 -50.92 6.51
N TYR A 307 -17.16 -50.88 5.20
CA TYR A 307 -17.91 -50.04 4.27
C TYR A 307 -18.76 -50.88 3.32
N CYS A 308 -19.88 -50.30 2.88
CA CYS A 308 -20.67 -50.86 1.79
C CYS A 308 -19.85 -50.75 0.50
N ILE A 309 -19.72 -51.84 -0.25
CA ILE A 309 -18.89 -51.89 -1.47
C ILE A 309 -19.71 -51.70 -2.75
N THR A 310 -21.03 -51.84 -2.65
CA THR A 310 -21.94 -51.83 -3.80
C THR A 310 -22.47 -50.41 -4.02
N THR A 311 -22.10 -49.80 -5.14
CA THR A 311 -22.42 -48.40 -5.46
C THR A 311 -23.56 -48.28 -6.47
N LEU A 312 -24.21 -47.11 -6.52
CA LEU A 312 -25.24 -46.83 -7.54
C LEU A 312 -24.65 -46.54 -8.94
N PRO A 313 -25.42 -46.76 -10.03
CA PRO A 313 -26.74 -47.38 -10.07
C PRO A 313 -26.69 -48.89 -9.85
N TYR A 314 -27.71 -49.44 -9.21
CA TYR A 314 -27.87 -50.87 -8.96
C TYR A 314 -29.18 -51.39 -9.56
N SER A 315 -29.16 -52.63 -10.05
CA SER A 315 -30.31 -53.30 -10.65
C SER A 315 -30.26 -54.80 -10.34
N GLU A 316 -31.40 -55.37 -9.96
CA GLU A 316 -31.62 -56.80 -9.76
C GLU A 316 -32.93 -57.22 -10.44
N ASP A 317 -32.83 -58.20 -11.34
CA ASP A 317 -33.93 -58.71 -12.18
C ASP A 317 -34.27 -60.17 -11.89
N PHE A 318 -33.59 -60.78 -10.90
CA PHE A 318 -33.72 -62.17 -10.45
C PHE A 318 -33.51 -63.26 -11.52
N ASN A 319 -33.20 -62.90 -12.77
CA ASN A 319 -33.06 -63.85 -13.88
C ASN A 319 -31.87 -64.80 -13.69
N ASN A 320 -30.87 -64.36 -12.93
CA ASN A 320 -29.68 -65.15 -12.58
C ASN A 320 -29.77 -65.79 -11.19
N GLY A 321 -30.94 -65.79 -10.56
CA GLY A 321 -31.17 -66.26 -9.19
C GLY A 321 -31.26 -65.10 -8.20
N ILE A 322 -31.15 -65.41 -6.90
CA ILE A 322 -31.37 -64.43 -5.81
C ILE A 322 -30.18 -63.48 -5.56
N GLY A 323 -29.03 -63.73 -6.20
CA GLY A 323 -27.86 -62.87 -6.07
C GLY A 323 -27.31 -62.77 -4.65
N SER A 324 -26.99 -61.54 -4.24
CA SER A 324 -26.53 -61.14 -2.90
C SER A 324 -27.67 -60.95 -1.90
N TRP A 325 -28.93 -61.06 -2.34
CA TRP A 325 -30.08 -60.90 -1.47
C TRP A 325 -30.22 -62.09 -0.51
N THR A 326 -30.48 -61.76 0.74
CA THR A 326 -30.62 -62.72 1.83
C THR A 326 -32.09 -62.96 2.12
N ASN A 327 -32.51 -64.21 1.96
CA ASN A 327 -33.88 -64.64 2.19
C ASN A 327 -33.94 -65.36 3.53
N THR A 328 -34.42 -64.66 4.55
CA THR A 328 -34.46 -65.18 5.93
C THR A 328 -35.86 -65.02 6.49
N GLY A 329 -36.34 -66.03 7.23
CA GLY A 329 -37.66 -66.04 7.85
C GLY A 329 -37.92 -67.38 8.54
N SER A 330 -38.46 -67.34 9.75
CA SER A 330 -38.69 -68.55 10.59
C SER A 330 -39.92 -69.36 10.19
N ALA A 331 -40.73 -68.88 9.23
CA ALA A 331 -42.06 -69.43 8.93
C ALA A 331 -42.28 -69.84 7.45
N GLY A 332 -41.24 -69.76 6.60
CA GLY A 332 -41.30 -69.92 5.14
C GLY A 332 -40.38 -68.91 4.42
N ASN A 333 -40.20 -69.06 3.10
CA ASN A 333 -39.21 -68.29 2.31
C ASN A 333 -39.88 -67.56 1.12
N TRP A 334 -39.30 -66.45 0.68
CA TRP A 334 -39.52 -65.96 -0.68
C TRP A 334 -39.04 -67.02 -1.69
N ILE A 335 -39.76 -67.25 -2.78
CA ILE A 335 -39.50 -68.34 -3.73
C ILE A 335 -39.22 -67.72 -5.09
N LEU A 336 -38.16 -68.20 -5.76
CA LEU A 336 -37.85 -67.83 -7.13
C LEU A 336 -38.73 -68.63 -8.09
N ASN A 337 -39.42 -67.97 -9.02
CA ASN A 337 -40.24 -68.61 -10.04
C ASN A 337 -40.21 -67.81 -11.35
N SER A 338 -40.53 -68.45 -12.48
CA SER A 338 -40.68 -67.82 -13.80
C SER A 338 -42.03 -68.09 -14.47
N ALA A 339 -42.79 -69.06 -13.96
CA ALA A 339 -44.14 -69.39 -14.42
C ALA A 339 -45.21 -68.78 -13.50
N GLY A 340 -46.49 -69.05 -13.73
CA GLY A 340 -47.55 -68.64 -12.81
C GLY A 340 -47.40 -69.27 -11.43
N THR A 341 -47.92 -68.61 -10.38
CA THR A 341 -47.94 -69.20 -9.04
C THR A 341 -48.86 -70.45 -9.00
N PRO A 342 -48.57 -71.45 -8.15
CA PRO A 342 -49.35 -72.69 -8.04
C PRO A 342 -50.84 -72.50 -7.71
N SER A 343 -51.21 -71.41 -7.02
CA SER A 343 -52.57 -71.10 -6.59
C SER A 343 -53.40 -70.46 -7.71
N ASN A 344 -54.64 -70.93 -7.87
CA ASN A 344 -55.52 -70.43 -8.92
C ASN A 344 -56.02 -69.02 -8.62
N ASN A 345 -56.04 -68.16 -9.64
CA ASN A 345 -56.49 -66.76 -9.57
C ASN A 345 -55.69 -65.90 -8.57
N THR A 346 -54.40 -66.19 -8.38
CA THR A 346 -53.49 -65.37 -7.57
C THR A 346 -52.15 -65.15 -8.23
N GLY A 347 -51.41 -64.16 -7.71
CA GLY A 347 -50.05 -63.87 -8.13
C GLY A 347 -49.91 -63.49 -9.62
N PRO A 348 -48.67 -63.37 -10.12
CA PRO A 348 -48.39 -63.18 -11.53
C PRO A 348 -48.53 -64.48 -12.34
N THR A 349 -48.83 -64.37 -13.63
CA THR A 349 -48.89 -65.49 -14.59
C THR A 349 -47.54 -65.80 -15.26
N SER A 350 -46.61 -64.85 -15.20
CA SER A 350 -45.25 -64.87 -15.73
C SER A 350 -44.44 -63.74 -15.08
N GLY A 351 -43.11 -63.76 -15.16
CA GLY A 351 -42.28 -62.61 -14.77
C GLY A 351 -42.65 -61.32 -15.53
N ASN A 352 -42.17 -60.17 -15.03
CA ASN A 352 -42.55 -58.86 -15.57
C ASN A 352 -42.16 -58.69 -17.06
N SER A 353 -41.05 -59.30 -17.46
CA SER A 353 -40.57 -59.37 -18.84
C SER A 353 -41.21 -60.48 -19.70
N GLY A 354 -42.22 -61.20 -19.18
CA GLY A 354 -42.96 -62.27 -19.87
C GLY A 354 -42.26 -63.64 -19.90
N SER A 355 -40.96 -63.71 -19.62
CA SER A 355 -40.21 -64.99 -19.48
C SER A 355 -39.12 -64.98 -18.40
N GLY A 356 -38.98 -63.87 -17.66
CA GLY A 356 -38.01 -63.74 -16.57
C GLY A 356 -38.45 -64.40 -15.26
N ASN A 357 -37.48 -64.58 -14.37
CA ASN A 357 -37.74 -64.99 -13.00
C ASN A 357 -38.21 -63.80 -12.16
N TYR A 358 -38.86 -64.07 -11.05
CA TYR A 358 -39.29 -63.11 -10.04
C TYR A 358 -39.31 -63.79 -8.67
N MET A 359 -39.39 -62.99 -7.59
CA MET A 359 -39.53 -63.51 -6.23
C MET A 359 -40.98 -63.41 -5.78
N TYR A 360 -41.52 -64.47 -5.15
CA TYR A 360 -42.87 -64.46 -4.62
C TYR A 360 -43.04 -65.21 -3.30
N ILE A 361 -44.13 -64.92 -2.61
CA ILE A 361 -44.53 -65.61 -1.37
C ILE A 361 -45.67 -66.56 -1.70
N GLU A 362 -45.49 -67.83 -1.37
CA GLU A 362 -46.48 -68.88 -1.56
C GLU A 362 -47.40 -68.99 -0.34
N SER A 363 -48.70 -68.84 -0.56
CA SER A 363 -49.72 -68.81 0.50
C SER A 363 -50.46 -70.14 0.74
N SER A 364 -50.13 -71.20 -0.01
CA SER A 364 -50.71 -72.54 0.18
C SER A 364 -50.07 -73.36 1.32
N SER A 365 -50.69 -74.50 1.69
CA SER A 365 -50.27 -75.37 2.80
C SER A 365 -48.81 -75.81 2.67
N PRO A 366 -47.98 -75.72 3.74
CA PRO A 366 -48.34 -75.53 5.14
C PRO A 366 -48.44 -74.08 5.62
N ASN A 367 -48.24 -73.07 4.76
CA ASN A 367 -48.10 -71.65 5.14
C ASN A 367 -49.45 -70.92 5.32
N TYR A 368 -50.50 -71.64 5.73
CA TYR A 368 -51.85 -71.14 5.97
C TYR A 368 -52.31 -71.49 7.41
N PRO A 369 -53.07 -70.63 8.11
CA PRO A 369 -53.39 -69.21 7.82
C PRO A 369 -52.42 -68.21 8.49
N SER A 370 -52.27 -67.02 7.90
CA SER A 370 -51.59 -65.84 8.48
C SER A 370 -50.13 -66.08 8.88
N VAL A 371 -49.30 -66.47 7.91
CA VAL A 371 -47.91 -66.82 8.14
C VAL A 371 -47.00 -65.70 7.62
N GLY A 372 -45.95 -65.40 8.39
CA GLY A 372 -45.04 -64.29 8.16
C GLY A 372 -44.61 -63.64 9.49
N PRO A 373 -43.76 -62.60 9.45
CA PRO A 373 -43.23 -61.94 8.25
C PRO A 373 -42.21 -62.78 7.46
N PHE A 374 -42.24 -62.68 6.13
CA PHE A 374 -41.23 -63.23 5.23
C PHE A 374 -40.35 -62.11 4.71
N THR A 375 -39.04 -62.16 4.97
CA THR A 375 -38.12 -61.05 4.64
C THR A 375 -37.10 -61.43 3.57
N LEU A 376 -37.00 -60.56 2.57
CA LEU A 376 -35.94 -60.57 1.56
C LEU A 376 -35.12 -59.28 1.72
N THR A 377 -33.88 -59.42 2.17
CA THR A 377 -33.00 -58.31 2.55
C THR A 377 -31.87 -58.16 1.53
N SER A 378 -31.59 -56.93 1.12
CA SER A 378 -30.49 -56.63 0.19
C SER A 378 -29.12 -56.72 0.86
N GLU A 379 -28.06 -56.68 0.05
CA GLU A 379 -26.76 -56.23 0.54
C GLU A 379 -26.77 -54.74 0.93
N CYS A 380 -25.67 -54.24 1.51
CA CYS A 380 -25.55 -52.81 1.77
C CYS A 380 -25.09 -52.04 0.53
N PHE A 381 -25.75 -50.92 0.24
CA PHE A 381 -25.40 -49.98 -0.82
C PHE A 381 -24.76 -48.70 -0.26
N ASP A 382 -23.71 -48.21 -0.91
CA ASP A 382 -23.09 -46.90 -0.65
C ASP A 382 -23.78 -45.80 -1.48
N LEU A 383 -24.35 -44.82 -0.77
CA LEU A 383 -25.03 -43.64 -1.30
C LEU A 383 -24.19 -42.37 -1.18
N SER A 384 -22.97 -42.43 -0.64
CA SER A 384 -22.14 -41.26 -0.30
C SER A 384 -21.83 -40.36 -1.51
N ASN A 385 -21.69 -40.97 -2.70
CA ASN A 385 -21.49 -40.28 -3.97
C ASN A 385 -22.78 -40.08 -4.76
N SER A 386 -23.96 -40.17 -4.15
CA SER A 386 -25.25 -40.05 -4.84
C SER A 386 -26.07 -38.87 -4.33
N THR A 387 -26.77 -38.18 -5.23
CA THR A 387 -27.75 -37.15 -4.90
C THR A 387 -29.13 -37.53 -5.44
N ASN A 388 -30.17 -37.31 -4.63
CA ASN A 388 -31.55 -37.71 -4.88
C ASN A 388 -31.75 -39.20 -5.23
N PRO A 389 -31.27 -40.14 -4.39
CA PRO A 389 -31.45 -41.55 -4.65
C PRO A 389 -32.94 -41.96 -4.62
N SER A 390 -33.32 -42.91 -5.48
CA SER A 390 -34.67 -43.49 -5.52
C SER A 390 -34.65 -44.99 -5.76
N LEU A 391 -35.48 -45.71 -5.01
CA LEU A 391 -35.79 -47.12 -5.22
C LEU A 391 -36.97 -47.25 -6.17
N SER A 392 -36.92 -48.18 -7.12
CA SER A 392 -38.09 -48.60 -7.89
C SER A 392 -38.11 -50.11 -8.06
N PHE A 393 -39.29 -50.72 -8.04
CA PHE A 393 -39.46 -52.15 -8.28
C PHE A 393 -40.87 -52.43 -8.81
N TYR A 394 -41.04 -53.57 -9.45
CA TYR A 394 -42.35 -54.07 -9.86
C TYR A 394 -42.92 -55.00 -8.79
N TYR A 395 -44.23 -54.93 -8.55
CA TYR A 395 -44.93 -55.83 -7.64
C TYR A 395 -46.21 -56.39 -8.27
N ASN A 396 -46.63 -57.56 -7.78
CA ASN A 396 -47.92 -58.16 -8.07
C ASN A 396 -48.58 -58.63 -6.76
N MET A 397 -49.80 -58.19 -6.52
CA MET A 397 -50.58 -58.47 -5.30
C MET A 397 -52.02 -58.79 -5.69
N TYR A 398 -52.23 -59.94 -6.33
CA TYR A 398 -53.52 -60.38 -6.84
C TYR A 398 -54.07 -61.58 -6.06
N GLY A 399 -55.27 -61.43 -5.49
CA GLY A 399 -55.94 -62.51 -4.75
C GLY A 399 -57.03 -62.03 -3.78
N ALA A 400 -57.88 -62.95 -3.31
CA ALA A 400 -59.05 -62.61 -2.48
C ALA A 400 -58.72 -62.31 -1.00
N ALA A 401 -57.54 -62.72 -0.52
CA ALA A 401 -57.13 -62.54 0.87
C ALA A 401 -55.70 -61.99 0.98
N ILE A 402 -55.29 -61.11 0.09
CA ILE A 402 -53.92 -60.55 0.07
C ILE A 402 -53.59 -59.87 1.39
N GLY A 403 -52.43 -60.21 1.96
CA GLY A 403 -51.88 -59.55 3.15
C GLY A 403 -51.19 -58.24 2.81
N THR A 404 -50.01 -58.01 3.38
CA THR A 404 -49.28 -56.74 3.29
C THR A 404 -47.87 -56.96 2.72
N LEU A 405 -47.44 -56.08 1.81
CA LEU A 405 -46.05 -55.91 1.40
C LEU A 405 -45.52 -54.61 2.00
N ASN A 406 -44.51 -54.72 2.85
CA ASN A 406 -43.79 -53.62 3.46
C ASN A 406 -42.38 -53.54 2.85
N VAL A 407 -41.88 -52.32 2.70
CA VAL A 407 -40.50 -52.04 2.32
C VAL A 407 -39.86 -51.20 3.41
N TYR A 408 -38.75 -51.68 3.94
CA TYR A 408 -37.94 -50.97 4.93
C TYR A 408 -36.62 -50.52 4.31
N ALA A 409 -36.14 -49.34 4.73
CA ALA A 409 -34.78 -48.88 4.49
C ALA A 409 -34.08 -48.70 5.84
N ASN A 410 -32.97 -49.41 6.06
CA ASN A 410 -32.25 -49.42 7.34
C ASN A 410 -33.21 -49.66 8.54
N SER A 411 -34.06 -50.68 8.42
CA SER A 411 -35.11 -51.05 9.40
C SER A 411 -36.22 -50.01 9.63
N SER A 412 -36.25 -48.90 8.89
CA SER A 412 -37.33 -47.92 8.93
C SER A 412 -38.34 -48.19 7.81
N LEU A 413 -39.64 -48.27 8.14
CA LEU A 413 -40.69 -48.50 7.15
C LEU A 413 -40.79 -47.30 6.19
N ILE A 414 -40.51 -47.50 4.90
CA ILE A 414 -40.57 -46.44 3.87
C ILE A 414 -41.77 -46.58 2.93
N TRP A 415 -42.35 -47.76 2.82
CA TRP A 415 -43.54 -47.99 1.99
C TRP A 415 -44.30 -49.24 2.46
N SER A 416 -45.63 -49.21 2.33
CA SER A 416 -46.50 -50.34 2.68
C SER A 416 -47.73 -50.36 1.78
N LEU A 417 -48.14 -51.54 1.35
CA LEU A 417 -49.35 -51.75 0.58
C LEU A 417 -50.03 -53.05 1.03
N SER A 418 -51.36 -53.05 1.10
CA SER A 418 -52.15 -54.20 1.55
C SER A 418 -53.34 -54.46 0.64
N GLY A 419 -53.82 -55.70 0.64
CA GLY A 419 -55.01 -56.10 -0.10
C GLY A 419 -54.79 -56.18 -1.62
N ASN A 420 -55.85 -56.61 -2.31
CA ASN A 420 -55.82 -56.90 -3.74
C ASN A 420 -55.59 -55.65 -4.61
N GLN A 421 -54.58 -55.70 -5.48
CA GLN A 421 -54.20 -54.62 -6.41
C GLN A 421 -54.61 -54.91 -7.86
N GLY A 422 -55.32 -56.02 -8.11
CA GLY A 422 -55.70 -56.44 -9.45
C GLY A 422 -54.60 -57.24 -10.15
N GLN A 423 -54.94 -57.83 -11.29
CA GLN A 423 -54.06 -58.72 -12.02
C GLN A 423 -53.03 -57.92 -12.84
N GLY A 424 -51.74 -58.25 -12.67
CA GLY A 424 -50.65 -57.67 -13.44
C GLY A 424 -49.53 -57.09 -12.58
N TRP A 425 -48.42 -56.75 -13.23
CA TRP A 425 -47.27 -56.11 -12.59
C TRP A 425 -47.48 -54.59 -12.52
N ASN A 426 -47.22 -54.03 -11.36
CA ASN A 426 -47.32 -52.59 -11.09
C ASN A 426 -45.95 -52.05 -10.67
N LEU A 427 -45.55 -50.92 -11.24
CA LEU A 427 -44.31 -50.23 -10.87
C LEU A 427 -44.57 -49.29 -9.69
N VAL A 428 -43.65 -49.30 -8.73
CA VAL A 428 -43.58 -48.28 -7.69
C VAL A 428 -42.21 -47.61 -7.72
N GLN A 429 -42.18 -46.32 -7.38
CA GLN A 429 -40.95 -45.55 -7.20
C GLN A 429 -41.02 -44.80 -5.86
N ILE A 430 -40.00 -44.98 -5.02
CA ILE A 430 -39.92 -44.48 -3.66
C ILE A 430 -38.67 -43.60 -3.55
N PRO A 431 -38.81 -42.29 -3.26
CA PRO A 431 -37.68 -41.43 -2.95
C PRO A 431 -36.97 -41.87 -1.66
N LEU A 432 -35.65 -41.96 -1.67
CA LEU A 432 -34.83 -42.34 -0.50
C LEU A 432 -34.27 -41.09 0.20
N THR A 433 -35.11 -40.05 0.36
CA THR A 433 -34.70 -38.69 0.78
C THR A 433 -34.27 -38.54 2.23
N SER A 434 -34.54 -39.54 3.07
CA SER A 434 -34.23 -39.55 4.52
C SER A 434 -33.27 -40.66 4.93
N VAL A 435 -32.73 -41.40 3.96
CA VAL A 435 -31.72 -42.43 4.20
C VAL A 435 -30.35 -41.76 4.26
N GLY A 436 -29.49 -42.18 5.19
CA GLY A 436 -28.10 -41.72 5.27
C GLY A 436 -27.24 -42.18 4.09
N ASN A 437 -25.92 -42.18 4.28
CA ASN A 437 -24.98 -42.54 3.20
C ASN A 437 -24.87 -44.06 2.95
N THR A 438 -25.53 -44.89 3.74
CA THR A 438 -25.61 -46.34 3.57
C THR A 438 -27.07 -46.80 3.53
N LEU A 439 -27.36 -47.84 2.73
CA LEU A 439 -28.71 -48.33 2.50
C LEU A 439 -28.78 -49.86 2.49
N ILE A 440 -29.67 -50.42 3.30
CA ILE A 440 -30.15 -51.80 3.21
C ILE A 440 -31.66 -51.74 2.98
N ILE A 441 -32.15 -52.47 1.98
CA ILE A 441 -33.57 -52.60 1.64
C ILE A 441 -34.09 -53.96 2.12
N GLU A 442 -35.25 -53.96 2.76
CA GLU A 442 -35.93 -55.18 3.17
C GLU A 442 -37.36 -55.21 2.61
N PHE A 443 -37.66 -56.25 1.83
CA PHE A 443 -39.02 -56.58 1.42
C PHE A 443 -39.62 -57.57 2.40
N GLU A 444 -40.64 -57.12 3.14
CA GLU A 444 -41.37 -57.95 4.08
C GLU A 444 -42.77 -58.21 3.54
N GLY A 445 -43.12 -59.47 3.33
CA GLY A 445 -44.48 -59.85 2.96
C GLY A 445 -45.16 -60.70 4.02
N THR A 446 -46.48 -60.53 4.13
CA THR A 446 -47.36 -61.33 4.99
C THR A 446 -48.43 -62.00 4.14
N THR A 447 -48.64 -63.31 4.32
CA THR A 447 -49.79 -63.96 3.69
C THR A 447 -51.06 -63.60 4.46
N GLY A 448 -52.18 -63.47 3.77
CA GLY A 448 -53.43 -63.19 4.45
C GLY A 448 -54.17 -64.45 4.86
N SER A 449 -55.48 -64.33 5.09
CA SER A 449 -56.28 -65.37 5.73
C SER A 449 -56.71 -66.52 4.80
N SER A 450 -56.09 -66.70 3.64
CA SER A 450 -56.39 -67.73 2.62
C SER A 450 -55.18 -68.00 1.72
N TRP A 451 -55.17 -69.18 1.08
CA TRP A 451 -54.24 -69.57 0.01
C TRP A 451 -54.36 -68.72 -1.26
N THR A 452 -55.23 -67.72 -1.25
CA THR A 452 -55.41 -66.76 -2.33
C THR A 452 -54.69 -65.44 -2.01
N SER A 453 -53.44 -65.49 -1.55
CA SER A 453 -52.72 -64.32 -1.03
C SER A 453 -51.26 -64.18 -1.49
N ASP A 454 -50.95 -64.62 -2.71
CA ASP A 454 -49.58 -64.53 -3.24
C ASP A 454 -49.15 -63.08 -3.51
N ILE A 455 -47.94 -62.75 -3.08
CA ILE A 455 -47.29 -61.45 -3.28
C ILE A 455 -45.99 -61.70 -4.04
N ALA A 456 -45.73 -60.95 -5.11
CA ALA A 456 -44.52 -61.06 -5.89
C ALA A 456 -43.85 -59.70 -6.14
N ILE A 457 -42.53 -59.72 -6.30
CA ILE A 457 -41.70 -58.57 -6.66
C ILE A 457 -40.70 -58.92 -7.76
N ASP A 458 -40.31 -57.93 -8.55
CA ASP A 458 -39.41 -58.07 -9.70
C ASP A 458 -38.72 -56.74 -10.04
N ASP A 459 -37.65 -56.77 -10.84
CA ASP A 459 -36.97 -55.62 -11.44
C ASP A 459 -36.66 -54.46 -10.47
N ILE A 460 -35.90 -54.77 -9.41
CA ILE A 460 -35.48 -53.80 -8.39
C ILE A 460 -34.38 -52.92 -8.94
N ASN A 461 -34.53 -51.60 -8.84
CA ASN A 461 -33.55 -50.62 -9.28
C ASN A 461 -33.33 -49.56 -8.22
N ILE A 462 -32.07 -49.19 -8.01
CA ILE A 462 -31.68 -48.06 -7.17
C ILE A 462 -30.82 -47.14 -8.00
N ILE A 463 -31.29 -45.92 -8.20
CA ILE A 463 -30.63 -44.91 -9.04
C ILE A 463 -30.43 -43.62 -8.25
N GLY A 464 -29.40 -42.86 -8.61
CA GLY A 464 -29.19 -41.49 -8.14
C GLY A 464 -28.10 -40.80 -8.94
N ILE A 465 -27.96 -39.48 -8.77
CA ILE A 465 -27.01 -38.67 -9.56
C ILE A 465 -25.63 -38.73 -8.90
N GLN A 466 -24.61 -39.20 -9.64
CA GLN A 466 -23.23 -39.32 -9.16
C GLN A 466 -22.62 -37.94 -8.84
N GLN A 467 -21.99 -37.79 -7.66
CA GLN A 467 -21.24 -36.61 -7.27
C GLN A 467 -19.86 -36.61 -7.93
N VAL A 468 -19.45 -35.47 -8.50
CA VAL A 468 -18.13 -35.25 -9.06
C VAL A 468 -17.47 -34.14 -8.26
N ASN A 469 -16.42 -34.49 -7.51
CA ASN A 469 -15.66 -33.52 -6.72
C ASN A 469 -14.67 -32.75 -7.60
N GLY A 470 -14.55 -31.46 -7.36
CA GLY A 470 -13.56 -30.59 -7.98
C GLY A 470 -13.92 -29.12 -7.81
N CYS A 471 -13.01 -28.23 -8.18
CA CYS A 471 -13.27 -26.80 -8.06
C CYS A 471 -14.46 -26.36 -8.91
N THR A 472 -15.47 -25.77 -8.26
CA THR A 472 -16.70 -25.30 -8.93
C THR A 472 -16.68 -23.81 -9.25
N ASP A 473 -15.66 -23.05 -8.80
CA ASP A 473 -15.53 -21.61 -9.07
C ASP A 473 -14.91 -21.35 -10.46
N PRO A 474 -15.62 -20.71 -11.39
CA PRO A 474 -15.11 -20.39 -12.73
C PRO A 474 -13.90 -19.45 -12.75
N ASN A 475 -13.61 -18.74 -11.65
CA ASN A 475 -12.47 -17.83 -11.53
C ASN A 475 -11.19 -18.52 -11.06
N ALA A 476 -11.27 -19.79 -10.64
CA ALA A 476 -10.11 -20.58 -10.26
C ALA A 476 -9.41 -21.17 -11.50
N ILE A 477 -8.09 -21.33 -11.41
CA ILE A 477 -7.24 -21.86 -12.48
C ILE A 477 -7.61 -23.33 -12.78
N ASN A 478 -8.03 -24.08 -11.77
CA ASN A 478 -8.40 -25.50 -11.87
C ASN A 478 -9.91 -25.75 -11.85
N TYR A 479 -10.72 -24.78 -12.30
CA TYR A 479 -12.17 -24.94 -12.47
C TYR A 479 -12.51 -26.22 -13.26
N ASN A 480 -13.36 -27.08 -12.69
CA ASN A 480 -13.89 -28.28 -13.32
C ASN A 480 -15.37 -28.07 -13.66
N PRO A 481 -15.74 -27.91 -14.95
CA PRO A 481 -17.12 -27.69 -15.35
C PRO A 481 -18.05 -28.88 -15.11
N ASN A 482 -17.50 -30.06 -14.82
CA ASN A 482 -18.27 -31.26 -14.49
C ASN A 482 -18.40 -31.49 -12.98
N ALA A 483 -17.73 -30.69 -12.14
CA ALA A 483 -17.84 -30.83 -10.70
C ALA A 483 -19.23 -30.39 -10.21
N THR A 484 -19.86 -31.22 -9.39
CA THR A 484 -21.15 -30.94 -8.75
C THR A 484 -21.00 -30.58 -7.27
N VAL A 485 -19.82 -30.79 -6.69
CA VAL A 485 -19.47 -30.45 -5.30
C VAL A 485 -18.07 -29.83 -5.28
N ASP A 486 -17.95 -28.68 -4.61
CA ASP A 486 -16.66 -28.04 -4.36
C ASP A 486 -15.88 -28.80 -3.29
N ASP A 487 -14.69 -29.28 -3.63
CA ASP A 487 -13.80 -30.02 -2.73
C ASP A 487 -12.74 -29.14 -2.06
N GLY A 488 -12.84 -27.82 -2.23
CA GLY A 488 -11.89 -26.85 -1.69
C GLY A 488 -10.55 -26.84 -2.43
N SER A 489 -10.46 -27.51 -3.59
CA SER A 489 -9.24 -27.53 -4.40
C SER A 489 -9.02 -26.25 -5.21
N CYS A 490 -9.92 -25.26 -5.16
CA CYS A 490 -9.83 -24.06 -6.00
C CYS A 490 -8.52 -23.28 -5.80
N ILE A 491 -7.72 -23.20 -6.86
CA ILE A 491 -6.47 -22.43 -6.93
C ILE A 491 -6.76 -21.11 -7.64
N TYR A 492 -6.60 -20.00 -6.93
CA TYR A 492 -6.79 -18.66 -7.49
C TYR A 492 -5.47 -18.09 -8.03
N PRO A 493 -5.51 -17.31 -9.12
CA PRO A 493 -4.33 -16.59 -9.60
C PRO A 493 -3.87 -15.56 -8.56
N ILE A 494 -2.56 -15.47 -8.36
CA ILE A 494 -1.96 -14.41 -7.55
C ILE A 494 -2.12 -13.05 -8.26
N VAL A 495 -2.66 -12.06 -7.55
CA VAL A 495 -2.78 -10.68 -8.02
C VAL A 495 -1.93 -9.78 -7.13
N VAL A 496 -1.04 -9.01 -7.77
CA VAL A 496 -0.07 -8.15 -7.07
C VAL A 496 -0.25 -6.71 -7.53
N SER A 497 -0.47 -5.83 -6.56
CA SER A 497 -0.45 -4.38 -6.77
C SER A 497 0.69 -3.75 -5.98
N VAL A 498 1.32 -2.73 -6.55
CA VAL A 498 2.39 -1.96 -5.90
C VAL A 498 1.98 -0.50 -5.87
N THR A 499 2.04 0.09 -4.69
CA THR A 499 1.87 1.53 -4.47
C THR A 499 3.18 2.14 -3.98
N GLY A 500 3.31 3.46 -4.06
CA GLY A 500 4.50 4.14 -3.57
C GLY A 500 4.29 5.62 -3.36
N ASN A 501 5.29 6.24 -2.74
CA ASN A 501 5.41 7.67 -2.54
C ASN A 501 6.63 8.17 -3.31
N ASN A 502 6.43 9.26 -4.05
CA ASN A 502 7.50 9.95 -4.79
C ASN A 502 8.40 10.75 -3.85
N LEU A 503 9.57 11.18 -4.35
CA LEU A 503 10.52 11.97 -3.58
C LEU A 503 9.91 13.32 -3.17
N SER A 504 10.20 13.78 -1.95
CA SER A 504 9.73 15.11 -1.49
C SER A 504 10.39 16.26 -2.24
N CYS A 505 11.68 16.12 -2.54
CA CYS A 505 12.52 17.12 -3.20
C CYS A 505 13.36 16.50 -4.33
N ASN A 506 13.77 17.34 -5.28
CA ASN A 506 14.73 16.94 -6.31
C ASN A 506 16.04 16.46 -5.64
N GLY A 507 16.48 15.24 -5.97
CA GLY A 507 17.68 14.61 -5.40
C GLY A 507 17.53 14.08 -3.97
N ALA A 508 16.32 14.08 -3.38
CA ALA A 508 16.06 13.41 -2.11
C ALA A 508 16.16 11.87 -2.24
N ASN A 509 16.11 11.16 -1.12
CA ASN A 509 16.09 9.68 -1.10
C ASN A 509 15.03 9.19 -0.11
N ASP A 510 13.85 9.79 -0.12
CA ASP A 510 12.75 9.49 0.81
C ASP A 510 11.56 8.81 0.14
N GLY A 511 11.74 8.32 -1.10
CA GLY A 511 10.75 7.51 -1.79
C GLY A 511 10.50 6.18 -1.07
N SER A 512 9.31 5.62 -1.29
CA SER A 512 8.91 4.33 -0.72
C SER A 512 7.99 3.55 -1.67
N CYS A 513 8.05 2.22 -1.63
CA CYS A 513 7.08 1.34 -2.28
C CYS A 513 6.51 0.33 -1.29
N SER A 514 5.25 -0.06 -1.49
CA SER A 514 4.57 -1.11 -0.72
C SER A 514 3.78 -2.02 -1.66
N VAL A 515 3.76 -3.31 -1.33
CA VAL A 515 3.05 -4.35 -2.09
C VAL A 515 1.78 -4.75 -1.36
N ALA A 516 0.68 -4.87 -2.10
CA ALA A 516 -0.54 -5.54 -1.66
C ALA A 516 -0.81 -6.74 -2.57
N VAL A 517 -1.06 -7.89 -1.96
CA VAL A 517 -1.26 -9.18 -2.65
C VAL A 517 -2.67 -9.69 -2.32
N SER A 518 -3.37 -10.21 -3.32
CA SER A 518 -4.65 -10.90 -3.18
C SER A 518 -4.68 -12.16 -4.06
N GLY A 519 -5.38 -13.21 -3.65
CA GLY A 519 -5.33 -14.52 -4.32
C GLY A 519 -4.03 -15.29 -4.00
N GLY A 520 -3.78 -16.40 -4.70
CA GLY A 520 -2.65 -17.29 -4.41
C GLY A 520 -2.68 -17.93 -3.01
N GLN A 521 -1.62 -18.65 -2.65
CA GLN A 521 -1.50 -19.36 -1.36
C GLN A 521 -0.48 -18.69 -0.41
N THR A 522 -0.89 -18.38 0.82
CA THR A 522 0.00 -17.81 1.84
C THR A 522 0.93 -18.87 2.45
N PRO A 523 2.17 -18.53 2.88
CA PRO A 523 2.78 -17.20 2.90
C PRO A 523 3.36 -16.74 1.55
N TYR A 524 3.49 -15.42 1.37
CA TYR A 524 4.12 -14.82 0.19
C TYR A 524 5.59 -14.47 0.45
N THR A 525 6.42 -14.62 -0.59
CA THR A 525 7.80 -14.14 -0.61
C THR A 525 7.95 -13.00 -1.63
N TYR A 526 8.81 -12.03 -1.31
CA TYR A 526 9.03 -10.84 -2.13
C TYR A 526 10.50 -10.80 -2.55
N LEU A 527 10.75 -10.38 -3.78
CA LEU A 527 12.09 -10.07 -4.27
C LEU A 527 12.06 -8.80 -5.11
N TRP A 528 12.61 -7.73 -4.58
CA TRP A 528 12.79 -6.48 -5.30
C TRP A 528 14.04 -6.51 -6.17
N ASN A 529 14.07 -5.69 -7.23
CA ASN A 529 15.28 -5.47 -8.04
C ASN A 529 16.45 -4.85 -7.25
N THR A 530 16.19 -4.34 -6.04
CA THR A 530 17.21 -3.89 -5.07
C THR A 530 17.81 -5.04 -4.25
N GLY A 531 17.27 -6.26 -4.37
CA GLY A 531 17.63 -7.43 -3.56
C GLY A 531 16.90 -7.52 -2.21
N GLN A 532 16.05 -6.56 -1.87
CA GLN A 532 15.25 -6.59 -0.63
C GLN A 532 14.09 -7.60 -0.75
N THR A 533 13.68 -8.16 0.39
CA THR A 533 12.68 -9.25 0.46
C THR A 533 11.46 -8.95 1.32
N THR A 534 11.26 -7.68 1.67
CA THR A 534 10.12 -7.21 2.47
C THR A 534 8.96 -6.75 1.58
N SER A 535 7.74 -6.77 2.13
CA SER A 535 6.54 -6.26 1.45
C SER A 535 6.54 -4.75 1.25
N SER A 536 7.41 -4.01 1.95
CA SER A 536 7.62 -2.57 1.76
C SER A 536 9.11 -2.24 1.77
N ILE A 537 9.50 -1.25 0.96
CA ILE A 537 10.86 -0.74 0.85
C ILE A 537 10.85 0.79 0.92
N ASN A 538 11.85 1.38 1.59
CA ASN A 538 11.92 2.81 1.91
C ASN A 538 13.32 3.36 1.61
N ASN A 539 13.47 4.68 1.72
CA ASN A 539 14.71 5.42 1.49
C ASN A 539 15.23 5.30 0.04
N LEU A 540 14.31 5.44 -0.91
CA LEU A 540 14.55 5.19 -2.34
C LEU A 540 14.79 6.49 -3.10
N SER A 541 15.66 6.43 -4.11
CA SER A 541 15.87 7.49 -5.11
C SER A 541 14.83 7.40 -6.24
N ALA A 542 14.79 8.40 -7.13
CA ALA A 542 13.96 8.31 -8.34
C ALA A 542 14.40 7.13 -9.22
N GLY A 543 13.43 6.33 -9.70
CA GLY A 543 13.70 5.13 -10.47
C GLY A 543 12.52 4.16 -10.51
N THR A 544 12.65 3.09 -11.30
CA THR A 544 11.65 2.02 -11.38
C THR A 544 12.04 0.87 -10.45
N TYR A 545 11.12 0.53 -9.55
CA TYR A 545 11.26 -0.55 -8.59
C TYR A 545 10.34 -1.69 -9.00
N THR A 546 10.94 -2.83 -9.28
CA THR A 546 10.23 -4.04 -9.73
C THR A 546 10.28 -5.07 -8.63
N VAL A 547 9.12 -5.64 -8.28
CA VAL A 547 9.00 -6.72 -7.32
C VAL A 547 8.47 -7.96 -8.01
N THR A 548 9.09 -9.09 -7.72
CA THR A 548 8.55 -10.42 -8.00
C THR A 548 8.00 -10.98 -6.69
N VAL A 549 6.72 -11.32 -6.68
CA VAL A 549 6.05 -11.97 -5.55
C VAL A 549 5.82 -13.42 -5.91
N THR A 550 6.17 -14.33 -5.00
CA THR A 550 5.93 -15.77 -5.15
C THR A 550 5.07 -16.25 -4.00
N ASP A 551 4.00 -16.96 -4.29
CA ASP A 551 3.14 -17.61 -3.29
C ASP A 551 3.66 -19.00 -2.89
N ASP A 552 3.04 -19.62 -1.88
CA ASP A 552 3.46 -20.94 -1.35
C ASP A 552 3.25 -22.08 -2.35
N SER A 553 2.34 -21.89 -3.31
CA SER A 553 2.09 -22.84 -4.41
C SER A 553 3.11 -22.74 -5.55
N GLY A 554 3.99 -21.72 -5.50
CA GLY A 554 5.02 -21.44 -6.51
C GLY A 554 4.55 -20.55 -7.66
N GLN A 555 3.35 -19.95 -7.59
CA GLN A 555 2.92 -18.95 -8.56
C GLN A 555 3.69 -17.65 -8.37
N THR A 556 4.21 -17.09 -9.47
CA THR A 556 4.98 -15.85 -9.46
C THR A 556 4.27 -14.76 -10.24
N GLN A 557 4.21 -13.54 -9.69
CA GLN A 557 3.76 -12.35 -10.41
C GLN A 557 4.76 -11.21 -10.23
N THR A 558 5.02 -10.49 -11.31
CA THR A 558 5.94 -9.35 -11.32
C THR A 558 5.18 -8.06 -11.62
N THR A 559 5.38 -7.05 -10.78
CA THR A 559 4.81 -5.70 -10.93
C THR A 559 5.90 -4.66 -10.67
N SER A 560 5.73 -3.44 -11.16
CA SER A 560 6.66 -2.34 -10.90
C SER A 560 5.95 -1.05 -10.52
N TYR A 561 6.67 -0.19 -9.81
CA TYR A 561 6.27 1.18 -9.52
C TYR A 561 7.44 2.12 -9.87
N THR A 562 7.13 3.23 -10.54
CA THR A 562 8.14 4.25 -10.87
C THR A 562 8.02 5.41 -9.89
N ILE A 563 9.06 5.56 -9.07
CA ILE A 563 9.24 6.71 -8.20
C ILE A 563 9.78 7.87 -9.04
N THR A 564 9.08 9.00 -9.02
CA THR A 564 9.51 10.24 -9.67
C THR A 564 9.99 11.26 -8.66
N GLU A 565 10.67 12.30 -9.14
CA GLU A 565 11.07 13.45 -8.34
C GLU A 565 10.52 14.77 -8.93
N PRO A 566 10.28 15.80 -8.10
CA PRO A 566 9.97 17.14 -8.59
C PRO A 566 11.12 17.72 -9.41
N SER A 567 10.82 18.66 -10.31
CA SER A 567 11.85 19.44 -11.00
C SER A 567 12.66 20.28 -10.00
N ALA A 568 13.96 20.46 -10.21
CA ALA A 568 14.78 21.33 -9.36
C ALA A 568 14.28 22.79 -9.38
N ILE A 569 14.33 23.47 -8.23
CA ILE A 569 13.96 24.89 -8.14
C ILE A 569 15.01 25.71 -8.90
N THR A 570 14.57 26.39 -9.94
CA THR A 570 15.37 27.33 -10.73
C THR A 570 14.91 28.75 -10.45
N ILE A 571 15.84 29.67 -10.20
CA ILE A 571 15.52 31.05 -9.86
C ILE A 571 16.06 31.96 -10.96
N ILE A 572 15.17 32.50 -11.79
CA ILE A 572 15.50 33.57 -12.72
C ILE A 572 15.26 34.90 -12.00
N TYR A 573 16.12 35.90 -12.22
CA TYR A 573 15.99 37.19 -11.55
C TYR A 573 16.28 38.36 -12.49
N SER A 574 15.71 39.51 -12.16
CA SER A 574 16.07 40.81 -12.72
C SER A 574 16.51 41.75 -11.62
N VAL A 575 17.53 42.56 -11.92
CA VAL A 575 18.14 43.51 -10.98
C VAL A 575 17.98 44.92 -11.52
N THR A 576 17.52 45.82 -10.66
CA THR A 576 17.69 47.26 -10.82
C THR A 576 18.85 47.69 -9.93
N ASN A 577 19.95 48.11 -10.54
CA ASN A 577 21.11 48.63 -9.84
C ASN A 577 20.79 50.01 -9.22
N VAL A 578 21.54 50.39 -8.19
CA VAL A 578 21.38 51.72 -7.58
C VAL A 578 21.75 52.82 -8.58
N SER A 579 20.99 53.91 -8.61
CA SER A 579 21.12 54.95 -9.65
C SER A 579 22.27 55.93 -9.42
N PHE A 580 22.82 55.97 -8.21
CA PHE A 580 23.99 56.77 -7.83
C PHE A 580 24.79 56.08 -6.72
N ALA A 581 26.05 56.50 -6.54
CA ALA A 581 26.92 55.97 -5.49
C ALA A 581 26.33 56.27 -4.09
N GLY A 582 26.17 55.24 -3.26
CA GLY A 582 25.49 55.33 -1.97
C GLY A 582 23.96 55.41 -2.04
N GLY A 583 23.35 55.21 -3.21
CA GLY A 583 21.90 55.14 -3.38
C GLY A 583 21.27 53.92 -2.71
N ASN A 584 19.97 54.00 -2.43
CA ASN A 584 19.16 52.94 -1.82
C ASN A 584 17.92 52.61 -2.66
N ASP A 585 17.97 52.85 -3.97
CA ASP A 585 16.87 52.64 -4.90
C ASP A 585 17.02 51.34 -5.73
N GLY A 586 17.93 50.46 -5.33
CA GLY A 586 18.10 49.15 -5.93
C GLY A 586 16.89 48.25 -5.69
N ALA A 587 16.65 47.31 -6.61
CA ALA A 587 15.55 46.36 -6.51
C ALA A 587 15.93 45.00 -7.13
N ILE A 588 15.39 43.92 -6.58
CA ILE A 588 15.51 42.57 -7.12
C ILE A 588 14.10 42.00 -7.26
N ASN A 589 13.80 41.46 -8.44
CA ASN A 589 12.63 40.65 -8.68
C ASN A 589 13.06 39.24 -9.09
N ILE A 590 12.52 38.21 -8.46
CA ILE A 590 12.78 36.81 -8.84
C ILE A 590 11.53 36.16 -9.40
N THR A 591 11.73 35.18 -10.28
CA THR A 591 10.69 34.30 -10.82
C THR A 591 11.17 32.87 -10.62
N PRO A 592 10.85 32.24 -9.49
CA PRO A 592 11.16 30.83 -9.27
C PRO A 592 10.30 29.93 -10.17
N SER A 593 10.86 28.81 -10.61
CA SER A 593 10.17 27.71 -11.30
C SER A 593 10.70 26.36 -10.81
N GLY A 594 9.98 25.27 -11.02
CA GLY A 594 10.30 23.95 -10.47
C GLY A 594 9.88 23.79 -9.00
N GLY A 595 10.20 22.67 -8.34
CA GLY A 595 9.67 22.35 -7.00
C GLY A 595 8.14 22.25 -6.96
N VAL A 596 7.57 22.38 -5.76
CA VAL A 596 6.13 22.30 -5.49
C VAL A 596 5.59 23.62 -4.96
N THR A 597 4.63 24.24 -5.66
CA THR A 597 4.03 25.52 -5.24
C THR A 597 3.09 25.34 -4.04
N PRO A 598 2.88 26.38 -3.19
CA PRO A 598 3.43 27.75 -3.25
C PRO A 598 4.87 27.88 -2.71
N TYR A 599 5.53 29.00 -3.03
CA TYR A 599 6.88 29.31 -2.54
C TYR A 599 6.87 30.32 -1.38
N LEU A 600 7.80 30.14 -0.45
CA LEU A 600 8.23 31.09 0.57
C LEU A 600 9.60 31.66 0.19
N TYR A 601 9.83 32.91 0.58
CA TYR A 601 11.06 33.64 0.27
C TYR A 601 11.73 34.08 1.56
N TYR A 602 13.05 33.93 1.62
CA TYR A 602 13.86 34.48 2.70
C TYR A 602 15.06 35.19 2.10
N TRP A 603 15.16 36.48 2.34
CA TRP A 603 16.30 37.29 1.89
C TRP A 603 17.25 37.56 3.05
N ASN A 604 18.56 37.58 2.78
CA ASN A 604 19.60 37.94 3.77
C ASN A 604 19.63 39.44 4.14
N THR A 605 18.48 40.12 4.15
CA THR A 605 18.30 41.52 4.54
C THR A 605 18.09 41.65 6.05
N ASN A 606 18.24 42.87 6.58
CA ASN A 606 17.94 43.19 7.98
C ASN A 606 16.93 44.37 8.06
N PRO A 607 15.67 44.15 8.47
CA PRO A 607 15.07 42.85 8.79
C PRO A 607 14.93 41.94 7.56
N THR A 608 14.84 40.63 7.79
CA THR A 608 14.61 39.62 6.73
C THR A 608 13.33 39.95 5.99
N GLN A 609 13.43 40.06 4.66
CA GLN A 609 12.29 40.25 3.78
C GLN A 609 11.80 38.89 3.26
N THR A 610 10.49 38.75 3.06
CA THR A 610 9.84 37.48 2.67
C THR A 610 8.96 37.58 1.43
N THR A 611 9.14 38.63 0.63
CA THR A 611 8.42 38.85 -0.62
C THR A 611 9.21 38.35 -1.82
N GLN A 612 8.52 38.01 -2.91
CA GLN A 612 9.14 37.61 -4.18
C GLN A 612 9.98 38.75 -4.79
N SER A 613 9.53 39.98 -4.65
CA SER A 613 10.28 41.17 -5.08
C SER A 613 10.67 41.99 -3.86
N ILE A 614 11.90 42.47 -3.82
CA ILE A 614 12.42 43.33 -2.75
C ILE A 614 13.00 44.62 -3.35
N ASN A 615 12.71 45.74 -2.70
CA ASN A 615 13.06 47.09 -3.17
C ASN A 615 13.80 47.85 -2.06
N ASN A 616 14.23 49.07 -2.37
CA ASN A 616 14.94 49.97 -1.46
C ASN A 616 16.29 49.41 -0.98
N LEU A 617 17.03 48.80 -1.89
CA LEU A 617 18.28 48.10 -1.62
C LEU A 617 19.48 48.98 -1.93
N ILE A 618 20.53 48.86 -1.12
CA ILE A 618 21.83 49.46 -1.39
C ILE A 618 22.66 48.53 -2.29
N ALA A 619 23.77 49.01 -2.84
CA ALA A 619 24.71 48.12 -3.53
C ALA A 619 25.29 47.08 -2.58
N GLY A 620 25.37 45.84 -3.05
CA GLY A 620 25.76 44.70 -2.22
C GLY A 620 25.29 43.37 -2.79
N THR A 621 25.58 42.31 -2.05
CA THR A 621 25.22 40.94 -2.41
C THR A 621 24.05 40.45 -1.57
N TYR A 622 22.99 40.03 -2.26
CA TYR A 622 21.77 39.52 -1.68
C TYR A 622 21.63 38.04 -2.01
N THR A 623 21.32 37.23 -1.01
CA THR A 623 21.01 35.80 -1.16
C THR A 623 19.54 35.61 -0.86
N VAL A 624 18.85 34.89 -1.74
CA VAL A 624 17.48 34.43 -1.51
C VAL A 624 17.46 32.92 -1.36
N TRP A 625 16.78 32.46 -0.32
CA TRP A 625 16.33 31.08 -0.19
C TRP A 625 14.86 31.02 -0.56
N VAL A 626 14.57 30.33 -1.66
CA VAL A 626 13.21 30.00 -2.10
C VAL A 626 12.90 28.62 -1.54
N VAL A 627 11.92 28.56 -0.64
CA VAL A 627 11.47 27.31 -0.03
C VAL A 627 10.12 26.96 -0.62
N ASP A 628 9.99 25.78 -1.19
CA ASP A 628 8.74 25.33 -1.77
C ASP A 628 7.79 24.72 -0.71
N ALA A 629 6.62 24.24 -1.12
CA ALA A 629 5.60 23.71 -0.22
C ALA A 629 6.04 22.43 0.53
N ASN A 630 7.00 21.68 -0.02
CA ASN A 630 7.56 20.47 0.58
C ASN A 630 8.79 20.77 1.44
N GLY A 631 9.22 22.04 1.54
CA GLY A 631 10.41 22.45 2.29
C GLY A 631 11.71 22.37 1.49
N CYS A 632 11.65 22.13 0.18
CA CYS A 632 12.83 22.08 -0.69
C CYS A 632 13.39 23.48 -0.92
N ILE A 633 14.71 23.63 -0.90
CA ILE A 633 15.38 24.95 -0.91
C ILE A 633 16.15 25.15 -2.22
N GLY A 634 15.75 26.17 -2.99
CA GLY A 634 16.56 26.76 -4.05
C GLY A 634 17.28 28.00 -3.52
N THR A 635 18.54 28.20 -3.87
CA THR A 635 19.31 29.38 -3.45
C THR A 635 19.97 30.05 -4.65
N VAL A 636 19.98 31.38 -4.66
CA VAL A 636 20.77 32.16 -5.62
C VAL A 636 21.36 33.39 -4.94
N LEU A 637 22.59 33.70 -5.34
CA LEU A 637 23.32 34.89 -4.93
C LEU A 637 23.24 35.93 -6.05
N ILE A 638 22.76 37.12 -5.71
CA ILE A 638 22.45 38.20 -6.64
C ILE A 638 23.20 39.45 -6.19
N THR A 639 23.93 40.08 -7.11
CA THR A 639 24.68 41.31 -6.80
C THR A 639 23.96 42.52 -7.38
N ILE A 640 23.70 43.51 -6.52
CA ILE A 640 23.32 44.86 -6.93
C ILE A 640 24.60 45.68 -7.01
N ASN A 641 24.89 46.19 -8.20
CA ASN A 641 26.05 47.05 -8.42
C ASN A 641 25.68 48.52 -8.23
N GLU A 642 26.68 49.34 -7.91
CA GLU A 642 26.62 50.77 -8.22
C GLU A 642 26.90 50.92 -9.70
N ASN A 643 25.88 51.25 -10.50
CA ASN A 643 26.09 51.59 -11.90
C ASN A 643 26.71 53.00 -11.98
N ILE A 644 27.99 53.12 -11.62
CA ILE A 644 28.78 54.26 -12.08
C ILE A 644 29.06 53.99 -13.55
N SER A 645 28.28 54.62 -14.44
CA SER A 645 28.56 54.59 -15.88
C SER A 645 29.95 55.19 -16.13
N THR A 646 30.99 54.37 -16.21
CA THR A 646 32.37 54.78 -16.51
C THR A 646 32.67 54.88 -18.01
N THR A 647 31.66 54.86 -18.87
CA THR A 647 31.84 55.06 -20.31
C THR A 647 30.82 56.05 -20.84
N CYS A 648 31.10 57.34 -20.69
CA CYS A 648 30.56 58.32 -21.62
C CYS A 648 31.14 58.00 -23.01
N GLY A 649 30.29 57.89 -24.03
CA GLY A 649 30.73 57.62 -25.41
C GLY A 649 31.72 58.67 -25.93
N ALA A 650 32.43 58.35 -27.01
CA ALA A 650 33.36 59.28 -27.66
C ALA A 650 32.64 60.59 -28.04
N ILE A 651 33.21 61.73 -27.65
CA ILE A 651 32.62 63.04 -27.94
C ILE A 651 32.85 63.40 -29.40
N THR A 652 31.76 63.52 -30.15
CA THR A 652 31.75 64.00 -31.54
C THR A 652 30.99 65.33 -31.60
N GLY A 653 31.60 66.43 -31.15
CA GLY A 653 30.85 67.69 -31.04
C GLY A 653 31.63 68.99 -30.78
N VAL A 654 32.96 68.98 -30.69
CA VAL A 654 33.74 70.23 -30.57
C VAL A 654 33.92 70.82 -31.97
N ASN A 655 33.28 71.96 -32.24
CA ASN A 655 33.30 72.62 -33.53
C ASN A 655 33.81 74.06 -33.44
N LEU A 656 34.55 74.50 -34.45
CA LEU A 656 35.13 75.83 -34.52
C LEU A 656 34.25 76.78 -35.35
N THR A 657 34.04 78.00 -34.85
CA THR A 657 33.42 79.12 -35.58
C THR A 657 34.24 80.40 -35.39
N ASP A 658 33.99 81.44 -36.19
CA ASP A 658 34.72 82.73 -36.14
C ASP A 658 36.26 82.55 -36.19
N VAL A 659 36.74 81.58 -36.99
CA VAL A 659 38.18 81.37 -37.23
C VAL A 659 38.64 82.42 -38.22
N ILE A 660 39.21 83.50 -37.70
CA ILE A 660 39.71 84.62 -38.49
C ILE A 660 41.11 85.03 -37.98
N HIS A 661 41.69 86.07 -38.58
CA HIS A 661 43.06 86.58 -38.37
C HIS A 661 43.69 86.32 -36.99
N ASP A 662 43.00 86.71 -35.92
CA ASP A 662 43.54 86.76 -34.57
C ASP A 662 42.74 85.98 -33.52
N ARG A 663 41.71 85.25 -33.94
CA ARG A 663 40.81 84.58 -33.01
C ARG A 663 40.08 83.38 -33.61
N ALA A 664 39.61 82.53 -32.71
CA ALA A 664 38.76 81.39 -33.02
C ALA A 664 37.81 81.12 -31.85
N THR A 665 36.57 80.75 -32.13
CA THR A 665 35.59 80.33 -31.13
C THR A 665 35.43 78.82 -31.15
N PHE A 666 35.72 78.17 -30.03
CA PHE A 666 35.43 76.76 -29.82
C PHE A 666 34.02 76.62 -29.27
N ASN A 667 33.18 75.82 -29.92
CA ASN A 667 31.82 75.52 -29.50
C ASN A 667 31.68 74.04 -29.18
N TRP A 668 30.78 73.73 -28.26
CA TRP A 668 30.43 72.38 -27.89
C TRP A 668 28.92 72.31 -27.59
N ASP A 669 28.28 71.22 -28.01
CA ASP A 669 26.84 71.00 -28.06
C ASP A 669 26.20 70.54 -26.73
N ASN A 670 26.92 70.65 -25.60
CA ASN A 670 26.40 70.41 -24.25
C ASN A 670 25.73 69.03 -24.08
N MET A 671 26.40 67.96 -24.52
CA MET A 671 25.95 66.56 -24.53
C MET A 671 25.64 65.95 -23.15
N ASN A 672 24.67 66.51 -22.44
CA ASN A 672 24.15 65.94 -21.22
C ASN A 672 23.07 64.92 -21.59
N ILE A 673 23.39 63.64 -21.47
CA ILE A 673 22.41 62.55 -21.50
C ILE A 673 22.12 62.12 -20.06
N SER A 674 21.03 61.36 -19.85
CA SER A 674 20.63 60.89 -18.52
C SER A 674 21.73 60.11 -17.77
N SER A 675 22.72 59.56 -18.48
CA SER A 675 23.82 58.78 -17.92
C SER A 675 25.19 59.49 -17.88
N CYS A 676 25.30 60.74 -18.37
CA CYS A 676 26.57 61.47 -18.40
C CYS A 676 26.34 62.99 -18.46
N GLN A 677 26.89 63.72 -17.48
CA GLN A 677 26.87 65.19 -17.44
C GLN A 677 28.30 65.74 -17.40
N VAL A 678 28.60 66.76 -18.21
CA VAL A 678 29.93 67.39 -18.28
C VAL A 678 29.97 68.62 -17.36
N ASP A 679 31.04 68.75 -16.59
CA ASP A 679 31.26 69.86 -15.65
C ASP A 679 32.15 70.96 -16.28
N GLN A 680 33.24 70.57 -16.93
CA GLN A 680 34.21 71.51 -17.51
C GLN A 680 34.91 70.93 -18.74
N ILE A 681 35.19 71.78 -19.73
CA ILE A 681 36.10 71.46 -20.86
C ILE A 681 37.28 72.42 -20.86
N ARG A 682 38.49 71.89 -20.97
CA ARG A 682 39.70 72.67 -21.18
C ARG A 682 40.24 72.38 -22.58
N ILE A 683 40.45 73.43 -23.35
CA ILE A 683 41.14 73.36 -24.63
C ILE A 683 42.59 73.79 -24.45
N ARG A 684 43.49 73.14 -25.19
CA ARG A 684 44.85 73.61 -25.40
C ARG A 684 45.11 73.75 -26.89
N TYR A 685 45.81 74.79 -27.29
CA TYR A 685 46.14 75.06 -28.69
C TYR A 685 47.58 75.59 -28.81
N ARG A 686 48.22 75.31 -29.95
CA ARG A 686 49.54 75.82 -30.28
C ARG A 686 49.71 75.91 -31.79
N GLU A 687 50.65 76.72 -32.25
CA GLU A 687 51.07 76.71 -33.64
C GLU A 687 51.72 75.36 -33.96
N VAL A 688 51.35 74.77 -35.10
CA VAL A 688 51.86 73.47 -35.53
C VAL A 688 53.39 73.51 -35.61
N GLY A 689 54.04 72.56 -34.94
CA GLY A 689 55.51 72.48 -34.87
C GLY A 689 56.16 73.20 -33.67
N THR A 690 55.38 73.85 -32.81
CA THR A 690 55.88 74.43 -31.55
C THR A 690 55.70 73.48 -30.35
N ASN A 691 56.47 73.66 -29.28
CA ASN A 691 56.43 72.75 -28.12
C ASN A 691 55.48 73.19 -26.99
N SER A 692 54.99 74.44 -27.01
CA SER A 692 54.24 75.00 -25.88
C SER A 692 52.78 75.25 -26.24
N TYR A 693 51.87 74.66 -25.46
CA TYR A 693 50.44 74.90 -25.59
C TYR A 693 49.97 76.08 -24.75
N SER A 694 49.11 76.91 -25.34
CA SER A 694 48.25 77.85 -24.62
C SER A 694 46.95 77.15 -24.23
N THR A 695 46.36 77.49 -23.09
CA THR A 695 45.13 76.83 -22.59
C THR A 695 44.00 77.80 -22.32
N LYS A 696 42.76 77.37 -22.58
CA LYS A 696 41.53 78.09 -22.17
C LYS A 696 40.51 77.10 -21.62
N THR A 697 39.68 77.55 -20.70
CA THR A 697 38.70 76.71 -20.01
C THR A 697 37.27 77.22 -20.23
N MET A 698 36.40 76.30 -20.62
CA MET A 698 34.94 76.42 -20.75
C MET A 698 34.29 75.83 -19.52
N GLY A 699 33.48 76.63 -18.81
CA GLY A 699 32.85 76.24 -17.53
C GLY A 699 33.66 76.65 -16.30
N VAL A 700 32.95 76.78 -15.17
CA VAL A 700 33.50 77.09 -13.84
C VAL A 700 32.94 76.06 -12.85
N PRO A 701 33.76 75.47 -11.95
CA PRO A 701 33.25 74.52 -10.95
C PRO A 701 32.29 75.24 -10.01
N THR A 702 31.02 74.83 -9.99
CA THR A 702 30.04 75.24 -8.97
C THR A 702 29.98 74.12 -7.95
N GLY A 703 30.57 74.33 -6.76
CA GLY A 703 30.89 73.31 -5.75
C GLY A 703 29.76 72.43 -5.17
N SER A 704 28.62 72.29 -5.84
CA SER A 704 27.56 71.33 -5.50
C SER A 704 26.59 71.00 -6.66
N GLY A 705 26.96 71.25 -7.92
CA GLY A 705 26.10 70.93 -9.07
C GLY A 705 26.78 71.05 -10.42
N CYS A 706 26.38 70.21 -11.38
CA CYS A 706 26.88 70.19 -12.77
C CYS A 706 26.51 71.48 -13.51
N ASN A 707 27.49 72.13 -14.15
CA ASN A 707 27.28 73.39 -14.86
C ASN A 707 26.98 73.18 -16.35
N THR A 708 25.81 73.66 -16.81
CA THR A 708 25.34 73.51 -18.21
C THR A 708 25.34 74.81 -19.03
N SER A 709 25.95 75.90 -18.52
CA SER A 709 25.64 77.26 -19.01
C SER A 709 26.63 77.87 -20.01
N ASN A 710 27.77 77.24 -20.32
CA ASN A 710 28.76 77.79 -21.24
C ASN A 710 29.16 76.78 -22.33
N THR A 711 28.57 76.93 -23.51
CA THR A 711 28.77 76.07 -24.68
C THR A 711 29.84 76.56 -25.64
N SER A 712 30.48 77.70 -25.37
CA SER A 712 31.55 78.22 -26.24
C SER A 712 32.66 79.01 -25.51
N LYS A 713 33.84 79.10 -26.14
CA LYS A 713 34.96 79.95 -25.72
C LYS A 713 35.65 80.62 -26.88
N LEU A 714 35.81 81.94 -26.77
CA LEU A 714 36.65 82.73 -27.65
C LEU A 714 38.13 82.65 -27.24
N VAL A 715 38.99 82.33 -28.20
CA VAL A 715 40.45 82.43 -28.13
C VAL A 715 40.89 83.66 -28.89
N LEU A 716 41.74 84.50 -28.30
CA LEU A 716 42.22 85.77 -28.87
C LEU A 716 43.76 85.76 -28.96
N GLY A 717 44.32 86.60 -29.82
CA GLY A 717 45.76 86.82 -29.95
C GLY A 717 46.47 85.78 -30.81
N LEU A 718 45.74 85.16 -31.74
CA LEU A 718 46.33 84.26 -32.72
C LEU A 718 47.08 85.06 -33.80
N SER A 719 48.05 84.41 -34.42
CA SER A 719 48.79 84.96 -35.55
C SER A 719 47.98 84.74 -36.85
N PRO A 720 47.93 85.71 -37.77
CA PRO A 720 47.28 85.56 -39.09
C PRO A 720 47.99 84.55 -40.00
N SER A 721 47.25 83.88 -40.89
CA SER A 721 47.77 82.84 -41.80
C SER A 721 48.51 81.70 -41.09
N THR A 722 48.19 81.41 -39.83
CA THR A 722 48.91 80.45 -39.00
C THR A 722 48.03 79.25 -38.71
N THR A 723 48.58 78.04 -38.92
CA THR A 723 47.91 76.79 -38.56
C THR A 723 48.17 76.43 -37.11
N TYR A 724 47.10 76.28 -36.35
CA TYR A 724 47.10 75.83 -34.98
C TYR A 724 46.61 74.39 -34.90
N GLU A 725 47.20 73.59 -34.02
CA GLU A 725 46.63 72.32 -33.55
C GLU A 725 46.04 72.50 -32.15
N TYR A 726 44.97 71.76 -31.87
CA TYR A 726 44.31 71.81 -30.57
C TYR A 726 43.91 70.43 -30.06
N ASP A 727 43.93 70.30 -28.74
CA ASP A 727 43.41 69.16 -28.00
C ASP A 727 42.42 69.66 -26.95
N PHE A 728 41.60 68.75 -26.44
CA PHE A 728 40.65 69.04 -25.38
C PHE A 728 40.74 68.01 -24.24
N LYS A 729 40.41 68.47 -23.03
CA LYS A 729 40.36 67.69 -21.79
C LYS A 729 39.03 67.96 -21.12
N ILE A 730 38.39 66.92 -20.59
CA ILE A 730 37.01 66.98 -20.12
C ILE A 730 36.94 66.52 -18.67
N TRP A 731 36.11 67.19 -17.88
CA TRP A 731 35.72 66.79 -16.54
C TRP A 731 34.24 66.44 -16.57
N TYR A 732 33.91 65.22 -16.15
CA TYR A 732 32.54 64.78 -15.95
C TYR A 732 32.13 65.05 -14.50
N CYS A 733 30.83 65.19 -14.27
CA CYS A 733 30.30 65.31 -12.93
C CYS A 733 30.70 64.11 -12.08
N ASN A 734 31.32 64.37 -10.92
CA ASN A 734 31.79 63.37 -9.96
C ASN A 734 32.86 62.40 -10.49
N ALA A 735 33.59 62.74 -11.56
CA ALA A 735 34.74 61.98 -12.06
C ALA A 735 36.00 62.83 -12.19
N SER A 736 37.16 62.17 -12.14
CA SER A 736 38.44 62.80 -12.47
C SER A 736 38.52 63.15 -13.96
N ALA A 737 39.30 64.18 -14.29
CA ALA A 737 39.53 64.59 -15.67
C ALA A 737 40.03 63.42 -16.52
N VAL A 738 39.47 63.21 -17.71
CA VAL A 738 40.04 62.28 -18.69
C VAL A 738 41.36 62.81 -19.27
N ASN A 739 42.16 61.95 -19.91
CA ASN A 739 43.38 62.38 -20.62
C ASN A 739 43.07 63.39 -21.73
N TRP A 740 44.10 64.06 -22.24
CA TRP A 740 43.93 64.92 -23.41
C TRP A 740 43.51 64.08 -24.63
N HIS A 741 42.44 64.48 -25.28
CA HIS A 741 41.98 63.92 -26.54
C HIS A 741 42.42 64.82 -27.69
N ALA A 742 42.94 64.20 -28.75
CA ALA A 742 43.29 64.91 -29.97
C ALA A 742 42.03 65.58 -30.56
N GLY A 743 42.11 66.89 -30.78
CA GLY A 743 41.09 67.63 -31.49
C GLY A 743 41.35 67.59 -32.99
N GLY A 744 41.96 68.66 -33.48
CA GLY A 744 42.32 68.79 -34.90
C GLY A 744 43.18 70.02 -35.14
N THR A 745 43.20 70.49 -36.39
CA THR A 745 43.89 71.72 -36.77
C THR A 745 42.94 72.77 -37.36
N PHE A 746 43.27 74.04 -37.19
CA PHE A 746 42.60 75.14 -37.88
C PHE A 746 43.62 76.20 -38.29
N THR A 747 43.36 76.88 -39.40
CA THR A 747 44.23 77.93 -39.92
C THR A 747 43.50 79.27 -39.84
N THR A 748 44.11 80.25 -39.19
CA THR A 748 43.58 81.62 -39.16
C THR A 748 43.65 82.25 -40.55
N LEU A 749 42.71 83.13 -40.85
CA LEU A 749 42.71 83.82 -42.14
C LEU A 749 43.91 84.78 -42.28
N PRO A 750 44.38 85.06 -43.51
CA PRO A 750 45.38 86.10 -43.78
C PRO A 750 44.86 87.49 -43.40
N LEU A 751 45.74 88.38 -42.93
CA LEU A 751 45.40 89.78 -42.62
C LEU A 751 44.56 90.43 -43.73
N CYS A 752 43.68 91.35 -43.35
CA CYS A 752 42.90 92.15 -44.30
C CYS A 752 43.84 92.85 -45.30
N ASP A 753 43.58 92.66 -46.59
CA ASP A 753 44.21 93.48 -47.63
C ASP A 753 43.80 94.95 -47.46
N ASN A 754 44.73 95.86 -47.72
CA ASN A 754 44.42 97.29 -47.79
C ASN A 754 43.74 97.60 -49.13
N VAL A 755 42.84 98.61 -49.15
CA VAL A 755 42.28 99.12 -50.41
C VAL A 755 43.39 99.67 -51.28
N ILE A 756 43.26 99.50 -52.59
CA ILE A 756 44.21 100.04 -53.56
C ILE A 756 43.51 101.11 -54.41
N ASN A 757 44.30 101.92 -55.12
CA ASN A 757 43.79 102.94 -56.05
C ASN A 757 42.83 103.98 -55.44
N VAL A 758 43.14 104.54 -54.27
CA VAL A 758 42.35 105.68 -53.76
C VAL A 758 42.59 106.92 -54.65
N VAL A 759 41.62 107.28 -55.47
CA VAL A 759 41.71 108.40 -56.40
C VAL A 759 40.92 109.60 -55.87
N PRO A 760 41.59 110.75 -55.62
CA PRO A 760 40.91 112.02 -55.35
C PRO A 760 40.45 112.67 -56.66
N THR A 761 39.13 112.82 -56.80
CA THR A 761 38.48 113.51 -57.92
C THR A 761 37.81 114.79 -57.41
N PRO A 762 38.35 115.97 -57.73
CA PRO A 762 37.72 117.24 -57.41
C PRO A 762 36.34 117.36 -58.06
N ILE A 763 35.31 117.64 -57.27
CA ILE A 763 33.94 117.88 -57.76
C ILE A 763 33.70 119.38 -57.92
N THR A 764 34.17 120.18 -56.97
CA THR A 764 34.13 121.65 -57.03
C THR A 764 35.47 122.22 -56.57
N THR A 765 35.63 123.54 -56.62
CA THR A 765 36.84 124.21 -56.12
C THR A 765 37.06 124.01 -54.62
N THR A 766 36.04 123.56 -53.86
CA THR A 766 36.13 123.33 -52.40
C THR A 766 35.74 121.91 -51.96
N LYS A 767 35.45 121.02 -52.90
CA LYS A 767 34.97 119.66 -52.64
C LYS A 767 35.70 118.63 -53.48
N THR A 768 36.14 117.55 -52.84
CA THR A 768 36.78 116.41 -53.51
C THR A 768 36.17 115.11 -53.04
N GLN A 769 36.00 114.19 -53.98
CA GLN A 769 35.53 112.83 -53.76
C GLN A 769 36.72 111.88 -53.84
N PHE A 770 36.88 111.02 -52.84
CA PHE A 770 37.89 109.97 -52.81
C PHE A 770 37.20 108.66 -53.12
N CYS A 771 37.48 108.08 -54.29
CA CYS A 771 36.97 106.78 -54.68
C CYS A 771 38.06 105.73 -54.56
N TRP A 772 37.69 104.48 -54.29
CA TRP A 772 38.58 103.33 -54.27
C TRP A 772 37.93 102.14 -54.98
N ASP A 773 38.67 101.07 -55.20
CA ASP A 773 38.15 99.89 -55.90
C ASP A 773 37.20 99.03 -55.03
N SER A 774 36.40 98.19 -55.68
CA SER A 774 35.54 97.21 -55.00
C SER A 774 36.20 95.84 -54.98
N VAL A 775 37.23 95.65 -54.17
CA VAL A 775 37.62 94.31 -53.76
C VAL A 775 36.73 93.88 -52.59
N SER A 776 36.08 92.73 -52.70
CA SER A 776 34.98 92.28 -51.83
C SER A 776 35.42 91.79 -50.43
N THR A 777 36.64 92.08 -50.00
CA THR A 777 37.25 91.49 -48.78
C THR A 777 37.19 92.39 -47.55
N TYR A 778 36.82 93.67 -47.67
CA TYR A 778 36.77 94.62 -46.55
C TYR A 778 35.36 95.18 -46.28
N ALA A 779 35.02 95.34 -45.00
CA ALA A 779 33.71 95.82 -44.54
C ALA A 779 33.68 97.34 -44.33
N PHE A 780 34.81 98.00 -44.06
CA PHE A 780 34.87 99.43 -43.78
C PHE A 780 36.23 100.02 -44.17
N VAL A 781 36.23 101.24 -44.73
CA VAL A 781 37.44 102.01 -45.07
C VAL A 781 37.41 103.33 -44.33
N ARG A 782 38.55 103.75 -43.77
CA ARG A 782 38.71 105.08 -43.15
C ARG A 782 39.78 105.86 -43.86
N LEU A 783 39.50 107.14 -44.11
CA LEU A 783 40.41 108.06 -44.75
C LEU A 783 40.77 109.22 -43.82
N GLN A 784 42.01 109.65 -43.92
CA GLN A 784 42.54 110.84 -43.24
C GLN A 784 43.29 111.71 -44.24
N TYR A 785 43.20 113.03 -44.07
CA TYR A 785 43.88 114.00 -44.92
C TYR A 785 44.60 115.07 -44.11
N ARG A 786 45.58 115.72 -44.75
CA ARG A 786 46.23 116.93 -44.27
C ARG A 786 46.73 117.77 -45.44
N GLU A 787 47.02 119.03 -45.21
CA GLU A 787 47.76 119.83 -46.19
C GLU A 787 49.15 119.24 -46.43
N ASN A 788 49.64 119.27 -47.67
CA ASN A 788 50.94 118.71 -48.05
C ASN A 788 52.10 119.65 -47.69
N VAL A 789 52.14 120.07 -46.44
CA VAL A 789 53.20 120.89 -45.83
C VAL A 789 53.80 120.16 -44.62
N PRO A 790 55.12 120.29 -44.36
CA PRO A 790 55.74 119.65 -43.20
C PRO A 790 55.09 120.08 -41.87
N GLY A 791 54.88 119.12 -40.95
CA GLY A 791 54.34 119.39 -39.60
C GLY A 791 52.81 119.39 -39.47
N SER A 792 52.05 119.34 -40.58
CA SER A 792 50.59 119.27 -40.51
C SER A 792 50.10 117.93 -39.91
N SER A 793 49.10 117.99 -39.03
CA SER A 793 48.47 116.79 -38.45
C SER A 793 47.38 116.23 -39.36
N PHE A 794 47.25 114.90 -39.39
CA PHE A 794 46.17 114.25 -40.11
C PHE A 794 44.83 114.48 -39.42
N SER A 795 43.85 114.89 -40.20
CA SER A 795 42.44 115.02 -39.80
C SER A 795 41.61 113.92 -40.46
N ASN A 796 40.58 113.44 -39.77
CA ASN A 796 39.67 112.45 -40.35
C ASN A 796 38.82 113.09 -41.45
N ILE A 797 38.81 112.47 -42.64
CA ILE A 797 37.75 112.70 -43.63
C ILE A 797 36.46 111.98 -43.17
N GLY A 798 36.65 110.87 -42.47
CA GLY A 798 35.60 109.95 -42.05
C GLY A 798 35.87 108.54 -42.56
N GLY A 799 34.92 107.64 -42.34
CA GLY A 799 34.95 106.32 -42.98
C GLY A 799 33.59 105.94 -43.51
N MET A 800 33.55 104.86 -44.28
CA MET A 800 32.34 104.35 -44.92
C MET A 800 32.35 102.83 -44.85
N GLY A 801 31.22 102.23 -44.50
CA GLY A 801 30.99 100.80 -44.68
C GLY A 801 30.91 100.51 -46.18
N VAL A 802 31.61 99.49 -46.65
CA VAL A 802 31.64 99.17 -48.08
C VAL A 802 30.39 98.36 -48.41
N PHE A 803 29.30 99.06 -48.73
CA PHE A 803 28.10 98.47 -49.33
C PHE A 803 28.09 98.85 -50.81
N SER A 804 28.11 97.84 -51.69
CA SER A 804 27.91 98.05 -53.13
C SER A 804 26.60 98.82 -53.34
N PRO A 805 26.57 99.94 -54.10
CA PRO A 805 27.55 100.34 -55.12
C PRO A 805 28.37 101.62 -54.80
N ILE A 806 28.33 102.18 -53.59
CA ILE A 806 28.99 103.49 -53.32
C ILE A 806 30.39 103.28 -52.73
N LEU A 807 31.43 103.52 -53.55
CA LEU A 807 32.85 103.34 -53.21
C LEU A 807 33.61 104.66 -53.00
N CYS A 808 32.87 105.74 -52.78
CA CYS A 808 33.42 107.09 -52.76
C CYS A 808 33.04 107.84 -51.49
N LYS A 809 33.98 108.57 -50.91
CA LYS A 809 33.74 109.47 -49.78
C LYS A 809 34.12 110.91 -50.12
N GLU A 810 33.23 111.84 -49.84
CA GLU A 810 33.46 113.25 -50.14
C GLU A 810 34.00 114.03 -48.94
N LYS A 811 34.88 115.01 -49.22
CA LYS A 811 35.32 116.04 -48.28
C LYS A 811 35.00 117.42 -48.82
N ASN A 812 34.24 118.18 -48.04
CA ASN A 812 33.93 119.59 -48.29
C ASN A 812 34.89 120.53 -47.55
N GLY A 813 34.96 121.79 -47.98
CA GLY A 813 35.70 122.86 -47.30
C GLY A 813 37.21 122.81 -47.52
N LEU A 814 37.64 122.32 -48.68
CA LEU A 814 39.03 122.36 -49.13
C LEU A 814 39.34 123.73 -49.73
N THR A 815 40.55 124.25 -49.54
CA THR A 815 40.95 125.55 -50.08
C THR A 815 41.40 125.39 -51.53
N PRO A 816 40.83 126.14 -52.50
CA PRO A 816 41.27 126.10 -53.89
C PRO A 816 42.76 126.43 -54.01
N GLY A 817 43.50 125.65 -54.80
CA GLY A 817 44.93 125.84 -55.06
C GLY A 817 45.89 125.17 -54.07
N LEU A 818 45.41 124.67 -52.92
CA LEU A 818 46.26 123.95 -51.96
C LEU A 818 46.44 122.47 -52.34
N SER A 819 47.64 121.94 -52.07
CA SER A 819 47.92 120.51 -52.16
C SER A 819 47.66 119.80 -50.84
N TYR A 820 47.04 118.64 -50.91
CA TYR A 820 46.67 117.80 -49.78
C TYR A 820 47.23 116.39 -49.95
N ARG A 821 47.37 115.70 -48.82
CA ARG A 821 47.83 114.31 -48.73
C ARG A 821 46.75 113.48 -48.04
N VAL A 822 46.31 112.38 -48.65
CA VAL A 822 45.31 111.46 -48.08
C VAL A 822 45.92 110.09 -47.85
N MET A 823 45.62 109.45 -46.72
CA MET A 823 45.98 108.07 -46.40
C MET A 823 44.75 107.29 -45.93
N TRP A 824 44.82 105.96 -45.98
CA TRP A 824 43.70 105.08 -45.67
C TRP A 824 44.11 103.82 -44.93
N ARG A 825 43.13 103.10 -44.37
CA ARG A 825 43.27 101.73 -43.88
C ARG A 825 41.94 101.00 -43.94
N THR A 826 41.99 99.67 -43.94
CA THR A 826 40.80 98.80 -44.06
C THR A 826 40.44 98.09 -42.76
N TRP A 827 39.18 97.71 -42.68
CA TRP A 827 38.66 96.77 -41.71
C TRP A 827 37.97 95.64 -42.46
N CYS A 828 38.27 94.41 -42.10
CA CYS A 828 37.56 93.25 -42.60
C CYS A 828 37.06 92.38 -41.45
N ASN A 829 35.84 91.89 -41.59
CA ASN A 829 35.36 90.75 -40.83
C ASN A 829 34.21 90.08 -41.60
N PRO A 830 34.36 88.80 -41.97
CA PRO A 830 33.27 88.01 -42.56
C PRO A 830 32.03 87.87 -41.65
N SER A 831 32.19 88.11 -40.34
CA SER A 831 31.24 87.79 -39.27
C SER A 831 30.80 88.99 -38.41
N GLY A 832 31.00 90.24 -38.88
CA GLY A 832 30.26 91.41 -38.36
C GLY A 832 30.87 92.25 -37.20
N GLY A 833 32.13 92.05 -36.81
CA GLY A 833 32.86 92.86 -35.80
C GLY A 833 34.15 93.52 -36.34
N PRO A 834 34.62 94.67 -35.83
CA PRO A 834 35.69 95.43 -36.49
C PRO A 834 37.12 94.91 -36.15
N TYR A 835 37.77 94.15 -37.04
CA TYR A 835 39.24 94.01 -37.03
C TYR A 835 39.88 95.04 -37.96
N ARG A 836 40.93 95.73 -37.50
CA ARG A 836 41.57 96.84 -38.23
C ARG A 836 42.92 96.41 -38.81
N SER A 837 43.22 96.78 -40.04
CA SER A 837 44.60 96.78 -40.52
C SER A 837 45.44 97.68 -39.59
N PRO A 838 46.56 97.19 -39.04
CA PRO A 838 47.39 97.96 -38.11
C PRO A 838 48.15 99.10 -38.82
N VAL A 839 48.26 99.08 -40.14
CA VAL A 839 49.06 100.01 -40.95
C VAL A 839 48.16 100.98 -41.71
N TRP A 840 48.55 102.26 -41.79
CA TRP A 840 47.96 103.24 -42.71
C TRP A 840 48.78 103.24 -43.99
N ASP A 841 48.12 103.10 -45.14
CA ASP A 841 48.77 102.88 -46.43
C ASP A 841 48.90 104.13 -47.31
N GLY A 842 49.91 104.03 -48.20
CA GLY A 842 50.40 104.94 -49.25
C GLY A 842 49.68 106.29 -49.43
N PRO A 843 50.29 107.44 -49.10
CA PRO A 843 49.61 108.71 -49.25
C PRO A 843 49.43 109.13 -50.72
N VAL A 844 48.20 109.41 -51.15
CA VAL A 844 47.94 110.08 -52.44
C VAL A 844 47.98 111.59 -52.24
N ILE A 845 48.71 112.27 -53.12
CA ILE A 845 48.83 113.73 -53.10
C ILE A 845 48.02 114.29 -54.26
N TRP A 846 47.17 115.27 -54.00
CA TRP A 846 46.47 116.01 -55.05
C TRP A 846 46.40 117.49 -54.72
N THR A 847 46.23 118.32 -55.75
CA THR A 847 46.02 119.76 -55.60
C THR A 847 44.56 120.09 -55.91
N GLN A 848 43.91 120.87 -55.04
CA GLN A 848 42.53 121.28 -55.27
C GLN A 848 42.48 122.28 -56.43
N PRO A 849 41.75 121.99 -57.52
CA PRO A 849 41.72 122.86 -58.68
C PRO A 849 40.94 124.15 -58.40
N THR A 850 41.34 125.23 -59.06
CA THR A 850 40.67 126.53 -59.00
C THR A 850 39.42 126.62 -59.91
N SER A 851 39.14 125.59 -60.72
CA SER A 851 37.92 125.42 -61.57
C SER A 851 37.72 123.93 -62.00
N VAL A 852 36.49 123.41 -62.21
CA VAL A 852 36.21 121.97 -62.49
C VAL A 852 35.30 121.72 -63.73
N ARG A 853 35.57 120.66 -64.53
CA ARG A 853 34.76 120.08 -65.65
C ARG A 853 34.09 118.74 -65.22
N ILE A 854 32.91 118.43 -65.75
CA ILE A 854 32.09 117.22 -65.47
C ILE A 854 32.26 116.19 -66.61
N SER A 855 32.64 114.93 -66.33
CA SER A 855 31.88 113.74 -66.77
C SER A 855 32.45 112.36 -66.36
N ASP A 856 31.63 111.61 -65.61
CA ASP A 856 31.22 110.19 -65.68
C ASP A 856 32.15 109.14 -66.34
N SER A 857 32.78 108.31 -65.51
CA SER A 857 33.69 107.19 -65.81
C SER A 857 32.98 105.95 -66.36
N ASN A 858 33.32 105.52 -67.59
CA ASN A 858 34.27 104.44 -67.95
C ASN A 858 33.75 103.03 -67.62
N GLU A 859 33.56 102.15 -68.60
CA GLU A 859 34.63 101.64 -69.45
C GLU A 859 34.34 101.84 -70.95
N GLY A 860 35.17 102.48 -71.79
CA GLY A 860 36.45 103.15 -71.60
C GLY A 860 36.46 104.60 -72.12
N SER A 861 37.65 105.22 -72.16
CA SER A 861 37.82 106.63 -72.53
C SER A 861 37.44 106.86 -73.99
N LEU A 862 36.40 107.65 -74.23
CA LEU A 862 35.96 108.02 -75.58
C LEU A 862 37.00 108.93 -76.23
N LEU A 863 37.60 108.46 -77.33
CA LEU A 863 38.62 109.20 -78.06
C LEU A 863 37.98 110.15 -79.07
N LYS A 864 36.91 109.72 -79.75
CA LYS A 864 36.03 110.54 -80.60
C LYS A 864 34.74 109.81 -80.95
N VAL A 865 33.72 110.55 -81.38
CA VAL A 865 32.50 110.02 -82.01
C VAL A 865 32.53 110.31 -83.49
N VAL A 866 32.29 109.30 -84.31
CA VAL A 866 32.25 109.44 -85.77
C VAL A 866 30.95 108.91 -86.37
N ASP A 867 30.60 109.40 -87.56
CA ASP A 867 29.50 108.86 -88.38
C ASP A 867 29.93 107.58 -89.15
N ILE A 868 29.02 107.01 -89.93
CA ILE A 868 29.27 105.82 -90.76
C ILE A 868 30.36 106.02 -91.83
N LEU A 869 30.74 107.26 -92.14
CA LEU A 869 31.80 107.61 -93.08
C LEU A 869 33.13 107.96 -92.37
N GLY A 870 33.18 107.85 -91.04
CA GLY A 870 34.38 108.12 -90.23
C GLY A 870 34.64 109.59 -89.94
N ARG A 871 33.68 110.47 -90.18
CA ARG A 871 33.80 111.92 -89.87
C ARG A 871 33.42 112.17 -88.44
N GLU A 872 34.15 113.03 -87.75
CA GLU A 872 33.85 113.40 -86.37
C GLU A 872 32.53 114.18 -86.27
N VAL A 873 31.66 113.77 -85.35
CA VAL A 873 30.31 114.32 -85.21
C VAL A 873 30.24 115.26 -84.01
N ASN A 874 29.77 116.48 -84.26
CA ASN A 874 29.41 117.42 -83.20
C ASN A 874 28.00 117.11 -82.68
N PRO A 875 27.77 117.02 -81.35
CA PRO A 875 26.47 116.69 -80.74
C PRO A 875 25.29 117.51 -81.25
N ASN A 876 25.51 118.78 -81.64
CA ASN A 876 24.45 119.68 -82.12
C ASN A 876 24.01 119.40 -83.57
N LYS A 877 24.63 118.44 -84.27
CA LYS A 877 24.32 118.07 -85.66
C LYS A 877 23.76 116.66 -85.80
N VAL A 878 23.41 116.01 -84.69
CA VAL A 878 22.74 114.71 -84.72
C VAL A 878 21.31 114.93 -85.20
N ILE A 879 21.04 114.53 -86.43
CA ILE A 879 19.69 114.45 -87.01
C ILE A 879 19.28 112.99 -87.10
N ASP A 880 17.98 112.78 -87.01
CA ASP A 880 17.22 111.61 -87.42
C ASP A 880 17.94 110.68 -88.42
N ASN A 881 18.11 109.41 -88.04
CA ASN A 881 18.71 108.30 -88.81
C ASN A 881 20.26 108.24 -88.92
N ILE A 882 21.04 108.99 -88.15
CA ILE A 882 22.50 108.80 -88.10
C ILE A 882 22.88 107.62 -87.18
N THR A 883 23.68 106.68 -87.69
CA THR A 883 24.37 105.68 -86.86
C THR A 883 25.69 106.27 -86.36
N LEU A 884 25.89 106.28 -85.05
CA LEU A 884 27.12 106.78 -84.42
C LEU A 884 28.01 105.61 -83.96
N PHE A 885 29.30 105.81 -84.17
CA PHE A 885 30.36 104.91 -83.73
C PHE A 885 31.23 105.63 -82.72
N TYR A 886 31.38 105.01 -81.56
CA TYR A 886 32.23 105.48 -80.48
C TYR A 886 33.58 104.77 -80.61
N ILE A 887 34.65 105.53 -80.83
CA ILE A 887 36.01 104.99 -80.84
C ILE A 887 36.60 105.22 -79.46
N TYR A 888 36.86 104.13 -78.76
CA TYR A 888 37.52 104.16 -77.46
C TYR A 888 39.03 104.24 -77.63
N SER A 889 39.72 104.65 -76.58
CA SER A 889 41.17 104.81 -76.57
C SER A 889 41.94 103.51 -76.82
N ASP A 890 41.31 102.36 -76.61
CA ASP A 890 41.87 101.03 -76.93
C ASP A 890 41.68 100.64 -78.42
N GLY A 891 41.10 101.55 -79.23
CA GLY A 891 40.80 101.32 -80.64
C GLY A 891 39.53 100.52 -80.89
N SER A 892 38.83 100.06 -79.83
CA SER A 892 37.55 99.41 -79.99
C SER A 892 36.50 100.40 -80.47
N VAL A 893 35.60 99.92 -81.32
CA VAL A 893 34.50 100.72 -81.85
C VAL A 893 33.19 100.13 -81.37
N ALA A 894 32.47 100.84 -80.50
CA ALA A 894 31.10 100.48 -80.15
C ALA A 894 30.11 101.19 -81.05
N ARG A 895 29.19 100.42 -81.62
CA ARG A 895 28.03 100.95 -82.33
C ARG A 895 26.89 101.11 -81.34
N ARG A 896 26.34 102.33 -81.23
CA ARG A 896 25.03 102.56 -80.64
C ARG A 896 24.13 103.20 -81.67
N ILE A 897 22.99 102.57 -81.94
CA ILE A 897 21.91 103.18 -82.73
C ILE A 897 20.87 103.63 -81.71
N PHE A 898 20.67 104.93 -81.59
CA PHE A 898 19.44 105.49 -81.04
C PHE A 898 18.95 106.61 -81.96
N PHE A 899 17.63 106.75 -81.99
CA PHE A 899 16.84 106.88 -83.21
C PHE A 899 16.55 108.32 -83.59
N LYS A 900 15.82 108.45 -84.71
CA LYS A 900 14.75 109.44 -84.84
C LYS A 900 14.03 109.68 -83.51
#